data_AF-A0A649RDA5-F1
#
_entry.id   AF-A0A649RDA5-F1
#
_cell.length_a   1.000
_cell.length_b   1.000
_cell.length_c   1.000
_cell.angle_alpha   90.00
_cell.angle_beta   90.00
_cell.angle_gamma   90.00
#
_symmetry.space_group_name_H-M   'P 1'
#
loop_
_entity.id
_entity.type
_entity.pdbx_description
1 polymer ?
#
loop_
_entity_poly.entity_id
_entity_poly.type
_entity_poly.pdbx_seq_one_letter_code
_entity_poly.pdbx_strand_id
1 'polypeptide(L)'
;NQKICDNLNTNVYSNPHTSKHTEDLIDQVRYEVLQHFNTNIDEYSVIFTAGTTQSLKTVAESFVFEKNFSISDPNDEKECGQFVYLRDSHTSVLGMREIINTECIEFILKDELLGNAFWDEKKNKTHSTCANLEKSRTNSLLVFPAQCNFNGFKYSLDIIEKVHNCGTQSSKWFVCLDAASFVSTNFLDLGKYKPDFVCLSFYKMFGYPTGLGALLVSKRGEDVLQKKYYGGGTVKIAMSEIKWHQKRDTLNERYEDGTISFLSIIALLEGFRVIKSLIPCKKGLNTMDRISAHTFTLAKYYYDTLCNLKHSNNKPVAKMYHDSDFKNISQQGGIVTFNILHDDGSYVGYAEFSCMASINNITIRTGCFCNPGACQRHLQLSVKDLKKQYDAGHICGDSNDLVDGIPTGAIRVSVGYMSTKKSIDHLLAMIEKCFVNKKANETKIINDNKNVAIDESKLMRICIYPIKSCGAYKVSNCWPVSSTGFKYDREWMIVNQNGVALTQKMSSRMCLICPKIDEERQVLILQFEEYESIQIPLDVSKCRDHLRTTTLCQSKVCGDRIQGYDCGDKVAYWLSETLDMPDLRLFRKNDQAIRTFKNRNNKGIDAKEITLANQAQFLLINITSVRWLAHRVNKCNESINYLSQLENFIDRFRGNLIVQTPKPFEENRWSHLQIGQKTFKVGCSFFLSGNTWAYSFLITYSD
;
A
#
# COMPACT_ATOMS: atom_id res chain seq x y z
N ASN A 1 -0.61 8.33 22.77
CA ASN A 1 0.43 9.29 22.31
C ASN A 1 0.71 10.38 23.33
N GLN A 2 -0.25 11.25 23.68
CA GLN A 2 0.01 12.33 24.67
C GLN A 2 0.60 11.82 25.99
N LYS A 3 -0.06 10.86 26.66
CA LYS A 3 0.47 10.25 27.89
C LYS A 3 1.85 9.58 27.76
N ILE A 4 2.18 9.07 26.57
CA ILE A 4 3.50 8.47 26.31
C ILE A 4 4.55 9.60 26.20
N CYS A 5 4.24 10.69 25.51
CA CYS A 5 5.09 11.88 25.47
C CYS A 5 5.30 12.47 26.88
N ASP A 6 4.24 12.60 27.67
CA ASP A 6 4.33 13.10 29.05
C ASP A 6 5.24 12.20 29.91
N ASN A 7 5.12 10.87 29.74
CA ASN A 7 5.96 9.91 30.42
C ASN A 7 7.44 10.02 30.00
N LEU A 8 7.73 10.21 28.71
CA LEU A 8 9.10 10.41 28.21
C LEU A 8 9.71 11.76 28.65
N ASN A 9 8.89 12.80 28.83
CA ASN A 9 9.35 14.12 29.29
C ASN A 9 9.67 14.15 30.79
N THR A 10 9.05 13.26 31.57
CA THR A 10 9.14 13.25 33.04
C THR A 10 10.05 12.16 33.59
N ASN A 11 10.47 11.20 32.76
CA ASN A 11 11.29 10.07 33.17
C ASN A 11 12.52 9.92 32.27
N VAL A 12 13.62 9.46 32.87
CA VAL A 12 14.85 9.15 32.12
C VAL A 12 14.91 7.64 31.91
N TYR A 13 14.92 7.23 30.65
CA TYR A 13 15.13 5.84 30.27
C TYR A 13 16.51 5.69 29.63
N SER A 14 17.30 4.77 30.15
CA SER A 14 18.61 4.41 29.60
C SER A 14 18.60 2.98 29.11
N ASN A 15 19.64 2.59 28.38
CA ASN A 15 19.81 1.22 27.91
C ASN A 15 19.64 0.22 29.08
N PRO A 16 18.85 -0.86 28.94
CA PRO A 16 18.63 -1.83 30.01
C PRO A 16 19.93 -2.50 30.49
N HIS A 17 20.99 -2.52 29.70
CA HIS A 17 22.32 -2.98 30.16
C HIS A 17 22.97 -2.07 31.20
N THR A 18 22.47 -0.84 31.36
CA THR A 18 22.97 0.17 32.31
C THR A 18 21.94 0.48 33.40
N SER A 19 20.65 0.42 33.08
CA SER A 19 19.56 0.80 33.98
C SER A 19 18.70 -0.40 34.38
N LYS A 20 18.82 -0.80 35.64
CA LYS A 20 17.95 -1.83 36.24
C LYS A 20 16.48 -1.44 36.20
N HIS A 21 16.18 -0.16 36.38
CA HIS A 21 14.81 0.36 36.29
C HIS A 21 14.19 0.13 34.89
N THR A 22 14.97 0.35 33.81
CA THR A 22 14.49 0.09 32.45
C THR A 22 14.25 -1.42 32.25
N GLU A 23 15.15 -2.26 32.74
CA GLU A 23 15.01 -3.72 32.68
C GLU A 23 13.73 -4.20 33.39
N ASP A 24 13.48 -3.73 34.62
CA ASP A 24 12.31 -4.11 35.41
C ASP A 24 10.99 -3.69 34.73
N LEU A 25 10.96 -2.53 34.05
CA LEU A 25 9.80 -2.10 33.27
C LEU A 25 9.56 -2.98 32.04
N ILE A 26 10.62 -3.45 31.37
CA ILE A 26 10.50 -4.37 30.24
C ILE A 26 9.93 -5.71 30.72
N ASP A 27 10.37 -6.20 31.88
CA ASP A 27 9.82 -7.42 32.48
C ASP A 27 8.36 -7.25 32.93
N GLN A 28 7.99 -6.08 33.45
CA GLN A 28 6.60 -5.74 33.70
C GLN A 28 5.75 -5.80 32.42
N VAL A 29 6.29 -5.31 31.29
CA VAL A 29 5.60 -5.42 29.99
C VAL A 29 5.43 -6.87 29.58
N ARG A 30 6.46 -7.73 29.74
CA ARG A 30 6.34 -9.16 29.44
C ARG A 30 5.24 -9.82 30.26
N TYR A 31 5.19 -9.51 31.55
CA TYR A 31 4.13 -9.98 32.43
C TYR A 31 2.74 -9.52 31.95
N GLU A 32 2.56 -8.23 31.64
CA GLU A 32 1.29 -7.71 31.11
C GLU A 32 0.89 -8.37 29.78
N VAL A 33 1.85 -8.68 28.90
CA VAL A 33 1.59 -9.41 27.64
C VAL A 33 1.07 -10.82 27.95
N LEU A 34 1.71 -11.58 28.84
CA LEU A 34 1.26 -12.92 29.21
C LEU A 34 -0.12 -12.91 29.86
N GLN A 35 -0.36 -11.97 30.79
CA GLN A 35 -1.67 -11.78 31.42
C GLN A 35 -2.75 -11.42 30.41
N HIS A 36 -2.44 -10.57 29.43
CA HIS A 36 -3.40 -10.21 28.38
C HIS A 36 -3.86 -11.41 27.55
N PHE A 37 -3.01 -12.43 27.40
CA PHE A 37 -3.33 -13.67 26.68
C PHE A 37 -3.74 -14.83 27.59
N ASN A 38 -4.06 -14.55 28.87
CA ASN A 38 -4.45 -15.55 29.87
C ASN A 38 -3.43 -16.70 30.04
N THR A 39 -2.15 -16.35 30.19
CA THR A 39 -1.09 -17.33 30.47
C THR A 39 -0.02 -16.73 31.39
N ASN A 40 1.06 -17.47 31.66
CA ASN A 40 2.11 -17.12 32.59
C ASN A 40 3.50 -17.57 32.09
N ILE A 41 4.53 -17.23 32.86
CA ILE A 41 5.94 -17.46 32.50
C ILE A 41 6.34 -18.95 32.51
N ASP A 42 5.60 -19.79 33.23
CA ASP A 42 5.83 -21.24 33.30
C ASP A 42 5.33 -21.93 32.03
N GLU A 43 4.35 -21.35 31.34
CA GLU A 43 3.80 -21.90 30.10
C GLU A 43 4.40 -21.27 28.84
N TYR A 44 4.62 -19.95 28.83
CA TYR A 44 5.10 -19.20 27.67
C TYR A 44 6.19 -18.19 28.00
N SER A 45 7.11 -18.04 27.05
CA SER A 45 8.15 -17.01 27.03
C SER A 45 7.79 -15.93 25.99
N VAL A 46 8.12 -14.66 26.25
CA VAL A 46 7.87 -13.52 25.34
C VAL A 46 9.17 -13.03 24.72
N ILE A 47 9.27 -13.09 23.39
CA ILE A 47 10.37 -12.49 22.62
C ILE A 47 9.84 -11.26 21.90
N PHE A 48 10.39 -10.07 22.18
CA PHE A 48 10.04 -8.88 21.43
C PHE A 48 10.67 -8.90 20.03
N THR A 49 9.86 -8.54 19.03
CA THR A 49 10.26 -8.52 17.62
C THR A 49 9.78 -7.22 16.97
N ALA A 50 10.20 -6.94 15.75
CA ALA A 50 9.77 -5.80 14.94
C ALA A 50 8.31 -5.94 14.42
N GLY A 51 7.67 -7.07 14.70
CA GLY A 51 6.33 -7.41 14.22
C GLY A 51 6.22 -8.87 13.82
N THR A 52 5.01 -9.26 13.43
CA THR A 52 4.63 -10.64 13.04
C THR A 52 5.55 -11.22 11.97
N THR A 53 5.98 -10.41 11.00
CA THR A 53 6.90 -10.86 9.94
C THR A 53 8.25 -11.33 10.51
N GLN A 54 8.82 -10.59 11.47
CA GLN A 54 10.06 -11.04 12.11
C GLN A 54 9.79 -12.26 12.98
N SER A 55 8.68 -12.31 13.72
CA SER A 55 8.30 -13.49 14.51
C SER A 55 8.25 -14.77 13.65
N LEU A 56 7.55 -14.72 12.52
CA LEU A 56 7.45 -15.84 11.57
C LEU A 56 8.82 -16.22 10.99
N LYS A 57 9.63 -15.22 10.61
CA LYS A 57 10.99 -15.44 10.13
C LYS A 57 11.86 -16.11 11.19
N THR A 58 11.82 -15.64 12.44
CA THR A 58 12.57 -16.21 13.57
C THR A 58 12.21 -17.68 13.80
N VAL A 59 10.92 -18.04 13.73
CA VAL A 59 10.48 -19.44 13.78
C VAL A 59 11.05 -20.22 12.60
N ALA A 60 10.93 -19.73 11.37
CA ALA A 60 11.43 -20.43 10.19
C ALA A 60 12.95 -20.66 10.20
N GLU A 61 13.74 -19.68 10.67
CA GLU A 61 15.21 -19.77 10.75
C GLU A 61 15.69 -20.70 11.87
N SER A 62 14.87 -20.92 12.90
CA SER A 62 15.29 -21.59 14.13
C SER A 62 14.61 -22.93 14.38
N PHE A 63 13.47 -23.21 13.74
CA PHE A 63 12.73 -24.44 13.96
C PHE A 63 13.50 -25.65 13.43
N VAL A 64 13.67 -26.66 14.28
CA VAL A 64 14.43 -27.86 14.00
C VAL A 64 13.49 -28.98 13.53
N PHE A 65 13.50 -29.29 12.22
CA PHE A 65 12.68 -30.35 11.62
C PHE A 65 13.22 -31.77 11.86
N GLU A 66 14.54 -31.90 12.06
CA GLU A 66 15.22 -33.17 12.32
C GLU A 66 15.91 -33.13 13.68
N LYS A 67 15.64 -34.11 14.55
CA LYS A 67 16.38 -34.21 15.81
C LYS A 67 17.70 -34.95 15.53
N ASN A 68 18.77 -34.20 15.28
CA ASN A 68 20.14 -34.68 15.02
C ASN A 68 20.44 -36.07 15.60
N PHE A 69 20.72 -37.05 14.73
CA PHE A 69 21.69 -38.09 15.01
C PHE A 69 22.86 -37.96 14.03
N SER A 70 24.02 -38.27 14.57
CA SER A 70 25.35 -38.26 13.97
C SER A 70 25.37 -38.64 12.49
N ILE A 71 26.27 -38.00 11.75
CA ILE A 71 26.64 -38.32 10.38
C ILE A 71 26.84 -39.85 10.26
N SER A 72 25.85 -40.54 9.71
CA SER A 72 26.00 -41.91 9.23
C SER A 72 25.18 -42.08 7.97
N ASP A 73 25.89 -42.43 6.91
CA ASP A 73 25.46 -42.89 5.58
C ASP A 73 24.75 -41.88 4.65
N PRO A 74 25.35 -41.53 3.48
CA PRO A 74 24.70 -40.78 2.40
C PRO A 74 23.54 -41.51 1.72
N ASN A 75 23.33 -42.80 2.02
CA ASN A 75 22.33 -43.65 1.37
C ASN A 75 21.04 -43.88 2.18
N ASP A 76 20.93 -43.34 3.40
CA ASP A 76 19.69 -43.44 4.18
C ASP A 76 18.70 -42.35 3.73
N GLU A 77 17.51 -42.75 3.27
CA GLU A 77 16.39 -41.84 3.04
C GLU A 77 16.01 -41.16 4.37
N LYS A 78 16.54 -39.96 4.61
CA LYS A 78 16.23 -39.17 5.79
C LYS A 78 14.75 -38.80 5.77
N GLU A 79 13.96 -39.37 6.69
CA GLU A 79 12.62 -38.84 6.96
C GLU A 79 12.75 -37.37 7.42
N CYS A 80 12.25 -36.42 6.61
CA CYS A 80 12.19 -35.00 6.97
C CYS A 80 10.87 -34.63 7.66
N GLY A 81 10.95 -33.79 8.69
CA GLY A 81 9.78 -33.13 9.26
C GLY A 81 9.11 -32.21 8.23
N GLN A 82 7.79 -32.05 8.29
CA GLN A 82 7.01 -31.35 7.27
C GLN A 82 6.73 -29.89 7.66
N PHE A 83 6.82 -28.97 6.69
CA PHE A 83 6.32 -27.60 6.82
C PHE A 83 5.01 -27.45 6.04
N VAL A 84 3.91 -27.31 6.77
CA VAL A 84 2.57 -27.14 6.20
C VAL A 84 2.08 -25.73 6.49
N TYR A 85 1.55 -25.03 5.48
CA TYR A 85 0.97 -23.70 5.68
C TYR A 85 -0.38 -23.54 4.97
N LEU A 86 -1.29 -22.77 5.57
CA LEU A 86 -2.57 -22.48 4.92
C LEU A 86 -2.36 -21.60 3.68
N ARG A 87 -2.94 -21.96 2.53
CA ARG A 87 -2.82 -21.19 1.27
C ARG A 87 -3.19 -19.71 1.42
N ASP A 88 -4.17 -19.41 2.27
CA ASP A 88 -4.70 -18.05 2.48
C ASP A 88 -3.84 -17.19 3.42
N SER A 89 -2.70 -17.72 3.90
CA SER A 89 -1.82 -17.04 4.85
C SER A 89 -1.23 -15.75 4.29
N HIS A 90 -0.76 -14.90 5.21
CA HIS A 90 -0.04 -13.68 4.86
C HIS A 90 1.25 -13.98 4.09
N THR A 91 1.69 -13.07 3.21
CA THR A 91 2.90 -13.23 2.39
C THR A 91 4.14 -13.58 3.22
N SER A 92 4.23 -13.12 4.47
CA SER A 92 5.34 -13.49 5.38
C SER A 92 5.44 -14.98 5.65
N VAL A 93 4.32 -15.72 5.67
CA VAL A 93 4.31 -17.19 5.80
C VAL A 93 4.85 -17.83 4.51
N LEU A 94 4.50 -17.29 3.34
CA LEU A 94 5.07 -17.74 2.08
C LEU A 94 6.59 -17.51 2.02
N GLY A 95 7.08 -16.44 2.63
CA GLY A 95 8.51 -16.16 2.77
C GLY A 95 9.25 -17.16 3.65
N MET A 96 8.58 -17.88 4.55
CA MET A 96 9.21 -18.93 5.36
C MET A 96 9.76 -20.06 4.50
N ARG A 97 9.11 -20.35 3.36
CA ARG A 97 9.51 -21.43 2.42
C ARG A 97 10.94 -21.28 1.91
N GLU A 98 11.46 -20.06 1.86
CA GLU A 98 12.80 -19.76 1.35
C GLU A 98 13.92 -20.08 2.34
N ILE A 99 13.60 -20.21 3.63
CA ILE A 99 14.61 -20.28 4.71
C ILE A 99 14.43 -21.46 5.65
N ILE A 100 13.30 -22.15 5.55
CA ILE A 100 13.00 -23.29 6.41
C ILE A 100 13.91 -24.47 6.08
N ASN A 101 14.33 -25.21 7.10
CA ASN A 101 15.30 -26.29 6.95
C ASN A 101 14.61 -27.64 6.74
N THR A 102 13.73 -27.73 5.74
CA THR A 102 13.12 -28.98 5.26
C THR A 102 12.71 -28.84 3.79
N GLU A 103 12.84 -29.92 3.02
CA GLU A 103 12.36 -30.00 1.63
C GLU A 103 10.87 -30.39 1.57
N CYS A 104 10.34 -30.93 2.66
CA CYS A 104 8.96 -31.37 2.82
C CYS A 104 8.00 -30.16 3.02
N ILE A 105 7.80 -29.33 1.99
CA ILE A 105 6.96 -28.10 2.04
C ILE A 105 5.62 -28.31 1.32
N GLU A 106 4.51 -28.16 2.04
CA GLU A 106 3.15 -28.35 1.52
C GLU A 106 2.23 -27.16 1.89
N PHE A 107 1.29 -26.82 1.01
CA PHE A 107 0.19 -25.92 1.38
C PHE A 107 -1.08 -26.73 1.63
N ILE A 108 -1.91 -26.25 2.55
CA ILE A 108 -3.24 -26.82 2.82
C ILE A 108 -4.34 -25.82 2.43
N LEU A 109 -5.49 -26.33 1.99
CA LEU A 109 -6.69 -25.55 1.72
C LEU A 109 -7.50 -25.30 3.00
N LYS A 110 -8.39 -24.31 2.96
CA LYS A 110 -9.30 -23.99 4.07
C LYS A 110 -10.14 -25.20 4.49
N ASP A 111 -10.74 -25.89 3.52
CA ASP A 111 -11.67 -26.99 3.81
C ASP A 111 -10.93 -28.24 4.33
N GLU A 112 -9.70 -28.46 3.87
CA GLU A 112 -8.79 -29.50 4.38
C GLU A 112 -8.33 -29.20 5.81
N LEU A 113 -7.99 -27.93 6.11
CA LEU A 113 -7.59 -27.49 7.45
C LEU A 113 -8.72 -27.70 8.46
N LEU A 114 -9.96 -27.39 8.07
CA LEU A 114 -11.15 -27.51 8.92
C LEU A 114 -11.69 -28.95 8.99
N GLY A 115 -11.52 -29.73 7.93
CA GLY A 115 -11.94 -31.12 7.82
C GLY A 115 -11.05 -32.08 8.62
N ASN A 116 -11.60 -33.25 8.97
CA ASN A 116 -10.83 -34.26 9.71
C ASN A 116 -10.02 -35.18 8.77
N ALA A 117 -10.48 -35.40 7.53
CA ALA A 117 -9.89 -36.37 6.61
C ALA A 117 -8.40 -36.14 6.35
N PHE A 118 -7.96 -34.89 6.19
CA PHE A 118 -6.55 -34.55 6.02
C PHE A 118 -5.72 -34.94 7.24
N TRP A 119 -6.21 -34.62 8.45
CA TRP A 119 -5.53 -34.92 9.71
C TRP A 119 -5.53 -36.42 10.04
N ASP A 120 -6.60 -37.13 9.71
CA ASP A 120 -6.72 -38.58 9.83
C ASP A 120 -5.75 -39.30 8.87
N GLU A 121 -5.62 -38.81 7.63
CA GLU A 121 -4.64 -39.33 6.68
C GLU A 121 -3.21 -39.14 7.17
N LYS A 122 -2.88 -37.94 7.68
CA LYS A 122 -1.54 -37.66 8.26
C LYS A 122 -1.25 -38.58 9.45
N LYS A 123 -2.24 -38.80 10.33
CA LYS A 123 -2.14 -39.72 11.46
C LYS A 123 -1.93 -41.18 11.02
N ASN A 124 -2.64 -41.63 9.98
CA ASN A 124 -2.56 -43.01 9.49
C ASN A 124 -1.27 -43.29 8.69
N LYS A 125 -0.80 -42.35 7.86
CA LYS A 125 0.48 -42.47 7.14
C LYS A 125 1.66 -42.62 8.08
N THR A 126 1.64 -41.93 9.23
CA THR A 126 2.67 -42.08 10.28
C THR A 126 2.61 -43.42 11.02
N HIS A 127 1.52 -44.18 10.92
CA HIS A 127 1.41 -45.52 11.51
C HIS A 127 1.83 -46.65 10.55
N SER A 128 1.69 -46.48 9.23
CA SER A 128 1.97 -47.54 8.25
C SER A 128 3.45 -47.67 7.85
N THR A 129 4.27 -46.62 7.97
CA THR A 129 5.70 -46.66 7.60
C THR A 129 6.64 -47.00 8.75
N CYS A 130 6.17 -46.96 10.01
CA CYS A 130 7.04 -47.05 11.20
C CYS A 130 7.02 -48.43 11.89
N ALA A 131 6.89 -49.53 11.14
CA ALA A 131 6.94 -50.87 11.75
C ALA A 131 8.36 -51.32 12.14
N ASN A 132 9.44 -50.67 11.66
CA ASN A 132 10.81 -51.21 11.82
C ASN A 132 11.97 -50.19 12.00
N LEU A 133 11.75 -48.91 12.32
CA LEU A 133 12.86 -47.93 12.44
C LEU A 133 12.80 -47.11 13.74
N GLU A 134 13.52 -47.57 14.77
CA GLU A 134 13.68 -46.88 16.07
C GLU A 134 14.57 -45.62 16.03
N LYS A 135 15.02 -45.14 14.86
CA LYS A 135 16.21 -44.26 14.79
C LYS A 135 16.02 -42.80 14.36
N SER A 136 14.86 -42.34 13.89
CA SER A 136 14.66 -40.92 13.55
C SER A 136 13.43 -40.31 14.24
N ARG A 137 13.64 -39.19 14.95
CA ARG A 137 12.56 -38.35 15.51
C ARG A 137 12.50 -37.05 14.72
N THR A 138 11.37 -36.79 14.06
CA THR A 138 11.13 -35.58 13.26
C THR A 138 10.16 -34.62 13.94
N ASN A 139 10.24 -33.34 13.59
CA ASN A 139 9.27 -32.33 14.02
C ASN A 139 8.64 -31.69 12.78
N SER A 140 7.31 -31.64 12.73
CA SER A 140 6.53 -31.00 11.68
C SER A 140 5.88 -29.72 12.21
N LEU A 141 5.70 -28.73 11.35
CA LEU A 141 5.19 -27.40 11.69
C LEU A 141 4.01 -27.04 10.79
N LEU A 142 2.84 -26.79 11.40
CA LEU A 142 1.71 -26.13 10.75
C LEU A 142 1.75 -24.63 11.02
N VAL A 143 1.57 -23.81 9.99
CA VAL A 143 1.38 -22.36 10.12
C VAL A 143 0.03 -21.94 9.53
N PHE A 144 -0.80 -21.29 10.34
CA PHE A 144 -2.07 -20.72 9.87
C PHE A 144 -2.44 -19.45 10.64
N PRO A 145 -3.19 -18.53 10.02
CA PRO A 145 -3.69 -17.35 10.71
C PRO A 145 -4.91 -17.70 11.57
N ALA A 146 -5.03 -17.11 12.76
CA ALA A 146 -6.25 -17.20 13.56
C ALA A 146 -7.43 -16.45 12.89
N GLN A 147 -7.14 -15.38 12.14
CA GLN A 147 -8.11 -14.64 11.34
C GLN A 147 -7.50 -14.27 9.98
N CYS A 148 -8.22 -14.57 8.90
CA CYS A 148 -7.79 -14.19 7.56
C CYS A 148 -7.71 -12.66 7.42
N ASN A 149 -6.54 -12.15 7.02
CA ASN A 149 -6.31 -10.72 6.78
C ASN A 149 -7.06 -10.21 5.52
N PHE A 150 -7.46 -11.11 4.62
CA PHE A 150 -8.18 -10.78 3.40
C PHE A 150 -9.66 -10.50 3.65
N ASN A 151 -10.40 -11.42 4.29
CA ASN A 151 -11.86 -11.32 4.44
C ASN A 151 -12.38 -11.42 5.89
N GLY A 152 -11.50 -11.54 6.89
CA GLY A 152 -11.91 -11.58 8.30
C GLY A 152 -12.44 -12.91 8.80
N PHE A 153 -12.40 -13.99 8.01
CA PHE A 153 -12.80 -15.31 8.49
C PHE A 153 -11.92 -15.77 9.65
N LYS A 154 -12.54 -16.26 10.73
CA LYS A 154 -11.87 -16.78 11.92
C LYS A 154 -11.83 -18.30 11.81
N TYR A 155 -10.62 -18.85 11.84
CA TYR A 155 -10.43 -20.31 11.84
C TYR A 155 -10.63 -20.83 13.26
N SER A 156 -11.25 -22.01 13.40
CA SER A 156 -11.40 -22.60 14.74
C SER A 156 -10.02 -22.88 15.35
N LEU A 157 -9.81 -22.43 16.58
CA LEU A 157 -8.56 -22.69 17.29
C LEU A 157 -8.50 -24.13 17.83
N ASP A 158 -9.60 -24.89 17.78
CA ASP A 158 -9.61 -26.33 18.12
C ASP A 158 -8.70 -27.15 17.18
N ILE A 159 -8.34 -26.59 16.00
CA ILE A 159 -7.35 -27.16 15.08
C ILE A 159 -6.01 -27.39 15.79
N ILE A 160 -5.63 -26.54 16.76
CA ILE A 160 -4.36 -26.65 17.47
C ILE A 160 -4.24 -28.02 18.15
N GLU A 161 -5.28 -28.41 18.89
CA GLU A 161 -5.34 -29.70 19.57
C GLU A 161 -5.38 -30.87 18.58
N LYS A 162 -6.16 -30.73 17.48
CA LYS A 162 -6.22 -31.75 16.42
C LYS A 162 -4.82 -32.04 15.84
N VAL A 163 -4.07 -30.98 15.54
CA VAL A 163 -2.72 -31.07 14.96
C VAL A 163 -1.75 -31.70 15.95
N HIS A 164 -1.80 -31.30 17.22
CA HIS A 164 -0.97 -31.92 18.26
C HIS A 164 -1.26 -33.41 18.41
N ASN A 165 -2.51 -33.83 18.25
CA ASN A 165 -2.94 -35.23 18.30
C ASN A 165 -2.57 -36.06 17.05
N CYS A 166 -2.08 -35.42 15.98
CA CYS A 166 -1.45 -36.12 14.85
C CYS A 166 -0.01 -36.54 15.14
N GLY A 167 0.57 -36.10 16.25
CA GLY A 167 1.90 -36.51 16.68
C GLY A 167 1.98 -38.00 17.04
N THR A 168 3.06 -38.66 16.63
CA THR A 168 3.43 -40.02 17.02
C THR A 168 4.72 -40.01 17.86
N GLN A 169 5.20 -41.19 18.25
CA GLN A 169 6.48 -41.33 18.95
C GLN A 169 7.68 -40.99 18.05
N SER A 170 7.51 -41.10 16.73
CA SER A 170 8.51 -40.81 15.68
C SER A 170 8.40 -39.40 15.08
N SER A 171 7.20 -38.78 15.05
CA SER A 171 7.02 -37.43 14.50
C SER A 171 6.15 -36.56 15.40
N LYS A 172 6.67 -35.42 15.86
CA LYS A 172 5.92 -34.45 16.66
C LYS A 172 5.38 -33.31 15.79
N TRP A 173 4.15 -32.90 16.02
CA TRP A 173 3.53 -31.78 15.31
C TRP A 173 3.44 -30.53 16.18
N PHE A 174 3.86 -29.40 15.62
CA PHE A 174 3.87 -28.08 16.24
C PHE A 174 3.00 -27.09 15.46
N VAL A 175 2.50 -26.07 16.13
CA VAL A 175 1.63 -25.04 15.55
C VAL A 175 2.21 -23.65 15.75
N CYS A 176 2.42 -22.92 14.65
CA CYS A 176 2.66 -21.49 14.64
C CYS A 176 1.40 -20.73 14.23
N LEU A 177 0.84 -19.98 15.15
CA LEU A 177 -0.37 -19.19 14.96
C LEU A 177 -0.02 -17.75 14.57
N ASP A 178 -0.36 -17.34 13.35
CA ASP A 178 -0.39 -15.92 12.99
C ASP A 178 -1.64 -15.29 13.61
N ALA A 179 -1.46 -14.70 14.79
CA ALA A 179 -2.53 -14.10 15.57
C ALA A 179 -2.77 -12.62 15.22
N ALA A 180 -1.95 -12.02 14.34
CA ALA A 180 -1.85 -10.57 14.20
C ALA A 180 -3.16 -9.88 13.79
N SER A 181 -3.94 -10.50 12.89
CA SER A 181 -5.27 -10.01 12.50
C SER A 181 -6.31 -10.28 13.60
N PHE A 182 -6.22 -11.44 14.26
CA PHE A 182 -7.20 -11.87 15.25
C PHE A 182 -7.13 -11.02 16.52
N VAL A 183 -5.96 -10.88 17.14
CA VAL A 183 -5.79 -10.19 18.43
C VAL A 183 -5.99 -8.68 18.34
N SER A 184 -6.05 -8.12 17.12
CA SER A 184 -6.43 -6.72 16.91
C SER A 184 -7.84 -6.40 17.43
N THR A 185 -8.73 -7.39 17.43
CA THR A 185 -10.16 -7.21 17.73
C THR A 185 -10.78 -8.37 18.50
N ASN A 186 -10.03 -9.41 18.84
CA ASN A 186 -10.54 -10.61 19.52
C ASN A 186 -9.64 -11.01 20.67
N PHE A 187 -10.25 -11.65 21.67
CA PHE A 187 -9.54 -12.24 22.78
C PHE A 187 -8.94 -13.59 22.37
N LEU A 188 -7.64 -13.77 22.59
CA LEU A 188 -6.95 -15.06 22.43
C LEU A 188 -6.63 -15.59 23.84
N ASP A 189 -7.27 -16.69 24.20
CA ASP A 189 -7.11 -17.35 25.49
C ASP A 189 -6.09 -18.50 25.36
N LEU A 190 -4.86 -18.27 25.80
CA LEU A 190 -3.79 -19.28 25.78
C LEU A 190 -3.90 -20.30 26.92
N GLY A 191 -4.73 -20.04 27.93
CA GLY A 191 -5.10 -21.03 28.94
C GLY A 191 -5.98 -22.13 28.34
N LYS A 192 -6.80 -21.78 27.33
CA LYS A 192 -7.64 -22.72 26.58
C LYS A 192 -6.93 -23.33 25.36
N TYR A 193 -6.34 -22.49 24.52
CA TYR A 193 -5.74 -22.90 23.24
C TYR A 193 -4.22 -22.77 23.33
N LYS A 194 -3.48 -23.86 23.13
CA LYS A 194 -2.03 -23.89 23.41
C LYS A 194 -1.15 -24.04 22.15
N PRO A 195 -1.12 -23.05 21.21
CA PRO A 195 -0.20 -23.10 20.07
C PRO A 195 1.26 -22.99 20.54
N ASP A 196 2.20 -23.57 19.80
CA ASP A 196 3.61 -23.57 20.20
C ASP A 196 4.28 -22.21 19.97
N PHE A 197 3.82 -21.48 18.95
CA PHE A 197 4.31 -20.15 18.60
C PHE A 197 3.13 -19.23 18.29
N VAL A 198 3.13 -18.01 18.84
CA VAL A 198 2.11 -16.98 18.55
C VAL A 198 2.79 -15.73 18.06
N CYS A 199 2.47 -15.33 16.83
CA CYS A 199 3.06 -14.14 16.19
C CYS A 199 2.06 -12.99 16.19
N LEU A 200 2.46 -11.80 16.68
CA LEU A 200 1.59 -10.63 16.75
C LEU A 200 2.33 -9.31 16.55
N SER A 201 1.57 -8.25 16.28
CA SER A 201 2.07 -6.88 16.11
C SER A 201 1.22 -5.90 16.92
N PHE A 202 1.83 -5.17 17.85
CA PHE A 202 1.09 -4.35 18.81
C PHE A 202 0.42 -3.13 18.18
N TYR A 203 0.98 -2.58 17.09
CA TYR A 203 0.34 -1.46 16.38
C TYR A 203 -1.04 -1.83 15.82
N LYS A 204 -1.34 -3.12 15.57
CA LYS A 204 -2.67 -3.56 15.15
C LYS A 204 -3.69 -3.52 16.30
N MET A 205 -3.22 -3.58 17.54
CA MET A 205 -4.05 -3.52 18.75
C MET A 205 -4.21 -2.08 19.26
N PHE A 206 -3.12 -1.31 19.25
CA PHE A 206 -3.07 0.01 19.91
C PHE A 206 -2.86 1.19 18.96
N GLY A 207 -2.53 0.95 17.69
CA GLY A 207 -2.12 1.99 16.73
C GLY A 207 -0.67 2.46 16.89
N TYR A 208 -0.05 2.24 18.05
CA TYR A 208 1.34 2.58 18.39
C TYR A 208 1.89 1.56 19.40
N PRO A 209 3.20 1.26 19.41
CA PRO A 209 4.22 1.69 18.46
C PRO A 209 4.22 0.86 17.17
N THR A 210 4.52 1.51 16.05
CA THR A 210 4.80 0.82 14.77
C THR A 210 6.19 0.17 14.83
N GLY A 211 6.34 -1.01 14.23
CA GLY A 211 7.62 -1.72 14.23
C GLY A 211 7.92 -2.46 15.54
N LEU A 212 6.90 -2.79 16.33
CA LEU A 212 7.00 -3.67 17.49
C LEU A 212 5.92 -4.74 17.46
N GLY A 213 6.31 -5.96 17.78
CA GLY A 213 5.48 -7.14 17.95
C GLY A 213 6.10 -8.10 18.95
N ALA A 214 5.52 -9.29 19.04
CA ALA A 214 6.00 -10.34 19.91
C ALA A 214 5.84 -11.71 19.27
N LEU A 215 6.79 -12.58 19.62
CA LEU A 215 6.70 -14.02 19.44
C LEU A 215 6.54 -14.62 20.84
N LEU A 216 5.34 -15.14 21.14
CA LEU A 216 5.14 -15.96 22.34
C LEU A 216 5.51 -17.39 21.98
N VAL A 217 6.32 -18.03 22.82
CA VAL A 217 6.82 -19.39 22.60
C VAL A 217 6.42 -20.25 23.80
N SER A 218 5.68 -21.33 23.57
CA SER A 218 5.36 -22.28 24.63
C SER A 218 6.64 -22.98 25.11
N LYS A 219 6.67 -23.49 26.34
CA LYS A 219 7.83 -24.30 26.80
C LYS A 219 8.10 -25.50 25.90
N ARG A 220 7.04 -26.10 25.32
CA ARG A 220 7.17 -27.17 24.34
C ARG A 220 7.82 -26.70 23.04
N GLY A 221 7.49 -25.50 22.59
CA GLY A 221 8.06 -24.88 21.38
C GLY A 221 9.52 -24.45 21.57
N GLU A 222 9.94 -24.08 22.79
CA GLU A 222 11.31 -23.69 23.09
C GLU A 222 12.33 -24.80 22.77
N ASP A 223 11.98 -26.07 23.05
CA ASP A 223 12.84 -27.24 22.82
C ASP A 223 13.22 -27.48 21.35
N VAL A 224 12.44 -26.91 20.42
CA VAL A 224 12.63 -27.10 18.97
C VAL A 224 13.13 -25.85 18.27
N LEU A 225 13.46 -24.79 19.02
CA LEU A 225 14.06 -23.59 18.48
C LEU A 225 15.58 -23.55 18.74
N GLN A 226 16.36 -23.58 17.66
CA GLN A 226 17.81 -23.44 17.69
C GLN A 226 18.26 -22.29 16.81
N LYS A 227 18.47 -21.12 17.43
CA LYS A 227 19.01 -19.94 16.75
C LYS A 227 20.44 -20.22 16.29
N LYS A 228 20.77 -20.02 15.01
CA LYS A 228 22.16 -20.15 14.50
C LYS A 228 23.00 -18.91 14.79
N TYR A 229 22.47 -17.74 14.44
CA TYR A 229 23.12 -16.43 14.64
C TYR A 229 23.11 -16.00 16.12
N TYR A 230 24.05 -15.15 16.52
CA TYR A 230 24.04 -14.45 17.81
C TYR A 230 24.51 -12.99 17.62
N GLY A 231 23.82 -12.07 18.27
CA GLY A 231 24.19 -10.66 18.37
C GLY A 231 24.64 -10.27 19.78
N GLY A 232 24.97 -8.99 19.97
CA GLY A 232 25.29 -8.44 21.29
C GLY A 232 24.17 -8.71 22.31
N GLY A 233 24.54 -8.96 23.56
CA GLY A 233 23.58 -9.27 24.63
C GLY A 233 23.07 -10.73 24.67
N THR A 234 23.22 -11.51 23.58
CA THR A 234 22.59 -12.85 23.48
C THR A 234 23.49 -14.04 23.89
N VAL A 235 24.77 -13.75 24.14
CA VAL A 235 25.79 -14.72 24.57
C VAL A 235 26.32 -14.39 25.95
N LYS A 236 26.70 -15.42 26.71
CA LYS A 236 27.46 -15.29 27.95
C LYS A 236 28.92 -14.97 27.66
N ILE A 237 29.46 -15.58 26.62
CA ILE A 237 30.84 -15.40 26.14
C ILE A 237 30.91 -15.76 24.66
N ALA A 238 31.74 -15.04 23.91
CA ALA A 238 32.14 -15.37 22.55
C ALA A 238 33.64 -15.11 22.44
N MET A 239 34.36 -16.04 21.81
CA MET A 239 35.80 -15.89 21.58
C MET A 239 36.03 -15.27 20.20
N SER A 240 36.96 -14.30 20.11
CA SER A 240 37.25 -13.59 18.86
C SER A 240 38.13 -14.41 17.91
N GLU A 241 39.03 -15.23 18.46
CA GLU A 241 40.03 -15.97 17.69
C GLU A 241 39.57 -17.38 17.31
N ILE A 242 38.63 -17.95 18.07
CA ILE A 242 38.08 -19.27 17.78
C ILE A 242 36.57 -19.20 17.58
N LYS A 243 36.04 -20.03 16.68
CA LYS A 243 34.60 -20.12 16.38
C LYS A 243 33.84 -20.86 17.48
N TRP A 244 33.91 -20.36 18.71
CA TRP A 244 33.23 -20.90 19.88
C TRP A 244 32.55 -19.78 20.68
N HIS A 245 31.33 -20.06 21.13
CA HIS A 245 30.50 -19.15 21.92
C HIS A 245 29.53 -19.95 22.80
N GLN A 246 29.06 -19.33 23.88
CA GLN A 246 28.01 -19.87 24.75
C GLN A 246 26.83 -18.89 24.76
N LYS A 247 25.66 -19.34 24.30
CA LYS A 247 24.41 -18.57 24.34
C LYS A 247 23.86 -18.46 25.77
N ARG A 248 23.04 -17.44 26.03
CA ARG A 248 22.31 -17.30 27.30
C ARG A 248 21.27 -18.42 27.49
N ASP A 249 20.91 -18.68 28.75
CA ASP A 249 20.01 -19.79 29.09
C ASP A 249 18.53 -19.42 28.92
N THR A 250 18.20 -18.14 29.06
CA THR A 250 16.81 -17.65 28.93
C THR A 250 16.46 -17.43 27.46
N LEU A 251 15.27 -17.87 27.04
CA LEU A 251 14.86 -17.80 25.63
C LEU A 251 14.87 -16.37 25.07
N ASN A 252 14.23 -15.42 25.74
CA ASN A 252 14.13 -14.04 25.24
C ASN A 252 15.52 -13.40 25.09
N GLU A 253 16.42 -13.62 26.06
CA GLU A 253 17.80 -13.12 25.96
C GLU A 253 18.57 -13.74 24.78
N ARG A 254 18.32 -15.00 24.41
CA ARG A 254 18.95 -15.61 23.22
C ARG A 254 18.46 -14.99 21.91
N TYR A 255 17.22 -14.53 21.86
CA TYR A 255 16.53 -14.17 20.62
C TYR A 255 16.45 -12.66 20.37
N GLU A 256 16.63 -11.83 21.41
CA GLU A 256 16.62 -10.37 21.33
C GLU A 256 18.03 -9.81 21.09
N ASP A 257 18.45 -9.74 19.82
CA ASP A 257 19.77 -9.25 19.45
C ASP A 257 19.95 -7.75 19.71
N GLY A 258 21.06 -7.40 20.38
CA GLY A 258 21.46 -6.02 20.62
C GLY A 258 20.54 -5.28 21.58
N THR A 259 20.49 -3.96 21.44
CA THR A 259 19.59 -3.13 22.26
C THR A 259 18.18 -3.20 21.69
N ILE A 260 17.26 -3.80 22.45
CA ILE A 260 15.83 -3.84 22.11
C ILE A 260 15.22 -2.44 22.11
N SER A 261 14.08 -2.27 21.42
CA SER A 261 13.35 -0.99 21.37
C SER A 261 12.63 -0.72 22.70
N PHE A 262 13.40 -0.52 23.78
CA PHE A 262 12.90 -0.48 25.16
C PHE A 262 11.86 0.62 25.37
N LEU A 263 11.99 1.79 24.74
CA LEU A 263 10.97 2.85 24.80
C LEU A 263 9.63 2.40 24.20
N SER A 264 9.68 1.76 23.03
CA SER A 264 8.50 1.22 22.36
C SER A 264 7.86 0.11 23.21
N ILE A 265 8.69 -0.73 23.83
CA ILE A 265 8.22 -1.82 24.70
C ILE A 265 7.52 -1.24 25.94
N ILE A 266 8.14 -0.28 26.64
CA ILE A 266 7.57 0.38 27.81
C ILE A 266 6.24 1.06 27.46
N ALA A 267 6.13 1.67 26.27
CA ALA A 267 4.89 2.30 25.82
C ALA A 267 3.69 1.33 25.73
N LEU A 268 3.92 0.02 25.66
CA LEU A 268 2.85 -0.98 25.68
C LEU A 268 2.06 -0.98 27.00
N LEU A 269 2.69 -0.62 28.12
CA LEU A 269 1.98 -0.49 29.42
C LEU A 269 0.81 0.50 29.28
N GLU A 270 1.04 1.63 28.62
CA GLU A 270 -0.01 2.61 28.39
C GLU A 270 -1.01 2.13 27.33
N GLY A 271 -0.56 1.40 26.31
CA GLY A 271 -1.46 0.75 25.34
C GLY A 271 -2.49 -0.17 26.01
N PHE A 272 -2.04 -1.06 26.89
CA PHE A 272 -2.90 -1.95 27.66
C PHE A 272 -3.82 -1.18 28.62
N ARG A 273 -3.32 -0.14 29.29
CA ARG A 273 -4.16 0.70 30.18
C ARG A 273 -5.24 1.46 29.42
N VAL A 274 -4.90 2.06 28.28
CA VAL A 274 -5.83 2.85 27.47
C VAL A 274 -6.96 1.99 26.94
N ILE A 275 -6.68 0.80 26.39
CA ILE A 275 -7.74 -0.04 25.85
C ILE A 275 -8.69 -0.54 26.96
N LYS A 276 -8.15 -0.91 28.14
CA LYS A 276 -8.93 -1.29 29.33
C LYS A 276 -9.74 -0.10 29.86
N SER A 277 -9.20 1.12 29.81
CA SER A 277 -9.89 2.34 30.26
C SER A 277 -11.00 2.79 29.32
N LEU A 278 -10.78 2.73 28.00
CA LEU A 278 -11.77 3.10 27.00
C LEU A 278 -12.91 2.07 26.93
N ILE A 279 -12.58 0.79 27.10
CA ILE A 279 -13.52 -0.32 26.95
C ILE A 279 -13.37 -1.27 28.15
N PRO A 280 -13.84 -0.88 29.35
CA PRO A 280 -13.68 -1.68 30.56
C PRO A 280 -14.48 -2.98 30.52
N CYS A 281 -14.13 -3.98 31.33
CA CYS A 281 -14.92 -5.19 31.45
C CYS A 281 -16.37 -4.86 31.87
N LYS A 282 -17.38 -5.53 31.29
CA LYS A 282 -18.79 -5.29 31.61
C LYS A 282 -19.63 -6.54 31.37
N LYS A 283 -20.51 -6.88 32.33
CA LYS A 283 -21.43 -8.04 32.24
C LYS A 283 -20.71 -9.36 31.93
N GLY A 284 -19.58 -9.63 32.59
CA GLY A 284 -18.80 -10.86 32.38
C GLY A 284 -17.99 -10.93 31.09
N LEU A 285 -18.07 -9.91 30.22
CA LEU A 285 -17.24 -9.81 29.02
C LEU A 285 -15.97 -9.01 29.33
N ASN A 286 -14.82 -9.52 28.89
CA ASN A 286 -13.57 -8.79 28.99
C ASN A 286 -13.51 -7.67 27.92
N THR A 287 -12.50 -6.81 28.02
CA THR A 287 -12.27 -5.70 27.09
C THR A 287 -12.27 -6.14 25.62
N MET A 288 -11.57 -7.23 25.29
CA MET A 288 -11.43 -7.71 23.92
C MET A 288 -12.70 -8.39 23.40
N ASP A 289 -13.47 -9.07 24.26
CA ASP A 289 -14.79 -9.61 23.88
C ASP A 289 -15.75 -8.49 23.49
N ARG A 290 -15.73 -7.38 24.25
CA ARG A 290 -16.54 -6.19 23.94
C ARG A 290 -16.11 -5.55 22.61
N ILE A 291 -14.81 -5.50 22.33
CA ILE A 291 -14.28 -5.03 21.04
C ILE A 291 -14.72 -5.95 19.90
N SER A 292 -14.64 -7.27 20.10
CA SER A 292 -15.08 -8.26 19.12
C SER A 292 -16.56 -8.06 18.79
N ALA A 293 -17.41 -7.92 19.81
CA ALA A 293 -18.85 -7.68 19.64
C ALA A 293 -19.15 -6.40 18.86
N HIS A 294 -18.46 -5.30 19.21
CA HIS A 294 -18.61 -4.00 18.53
C HIS A 294 -18.20 -4.08 17.06
N THR A 295 -17.01 -4.59 16.79
CA THR A 295 -16.44 -4.64 15.43
C THR A 295 -17.22 -5.60 14.53
N PHE A 296 -17.66 -6.75 15.06
CA PHE A 296 -18.54 -7.68 14.35
C PHE A 296 -19.89 -7.06 14.03
N THR A 297 -20.51 -6.35 14.98
CA THR A 297 -21.82 -5.71 14.76
C THR A 297 -21.76 -4.67 13.64
N LEU A 298 -20.74 -3.82 13.64
CA LEU A 298 -20.55 -2.81 12.58
C LEU A 298 -20.21 -3.45 11.23
N ALA A 299 -19.36 -4.48 11.21
CA ALA A 299 -19.03 -5.19 9.98
C ALA A 299 -20.24 -5.93 9.39
N LYS A 300 -21.06 -6.57 10.25
CA LYS A 300 -22.33 -7.18 9.84
C LYS A 300 -23.29 -6.13 9.28
N TYR A 301 -23.47 -5.01 9.98
CA TYR A 301 -24.32 -3.91 9.50
C TYR A 301 -23.89 -3.40 8.12
N TYR A 302 -22.58 -3.19 7.94
CA TYR A 302 -22.03 -2.78 6.65
C TYR A 302 -22.25 -3.84 5.56
N TYR A 303 -21.94 -5.11 5.87
CA TYR A 303 -22.14 -6.24 4.97
C TYR A 303 -23.60 -6.38 4.52
N ASP A 304 -24.55 -6.43 5.47
CA ASP A 304 -25.97 -6.58 5.18
C ASP A 304 -26.48 -5.41 4.33
N THR A 305 -26.07 -4.18 4.64
CA THR A 305 -26.51 -2.99 3.90
C THR A 305 -25.96 -3.00 2.48
N LEU A 306 -24.67 -3.34 2.31
CA LEU A 306 -24.03 -3.37 0.99
C LEU A 306 -24.57 -4.51 0.11
N CYS A 307 -24.86 -5.69 0.69
CA CYS A 307 -25.50 -6.80 -0.01
C CYS A 307 -26.90 -6.45 -0.56
N ASN A 308 -27.63 -5.58 0.16
CA ASN A 308 -28.97 -5.15 -0.24
C ASN A 308 -28.96 -3.97 -1.23
N LEU A 309 -27.81 -3.33 -1.44
CA LEU A 309 -27.68 -2.18 -2.32
C LEU A 309 -27.70 -2.61 -3.79
N LYS A 310 -28.65 -2.06 -4.56
CA LYS A 310 -28.91 -2.40 -5.95
C LYS A 310 -28.95 -1.16 -6.84
N HIS A 311 -28.54 -1.33 -8.09
CA HIS A 311 -28.78 -0.35 -9.15
C HIS A 311 -30.28 -0.30 -9.51
N SER A 312 -30.70 0.71 -10.27
CA SER A 312 -32.08 0.86 -10.73
C SER A 312 -32.61 -0.32 -11.56
N ASN A 313 -31.72 -1.14 -12.13
CA ASN A 313 -32.07 -2.36 -12.86
C ASN A 313 -32.09 -3.62 -11.98
N ASN A 314 -32.13 -3.48 -10.66
CA ASN A 314 -32.12 -4.54 -9.65
C ASN A 314 -30.84 -5.41 -9.59
N LYS A 315 -29.79 -5.09 -10.35
CA LYS A 315 -28.48 -5.76 -10.21
C LYS A 315 -27.74 -5.28 -8.96
N PRO A 316 -26.93 -6.14 -8.32
CA PRO A 316 -26.17 -5.79 -7.11
C PRO A 316 -25.07 -4.77 -7.41
N VAL A 317 -24.80 -3.88 -6.46
CA VAL A 317 -23.77 -2.82 -6.56
C VAL A 317 -22.39 -3.34 -6.15
N ALA A 318 -22.34 -4.40 -5.35
CA ALA A 318 -21.09 -4.95 -4.86
C ALA A 318 -21.04 -6.47 -5.01
N LYS A 319 -19.85 -6.98 -5.36
CA LYS A 319 -19.49 -8.39 -5.26
C LYS A 319 -18.72 -8.60 -3.97
N MET A 320 -19.29 -9.37 -3.05
CA MET A 320 -18.70 -9.64 -1.74
C MET A 320 -17.74 -10.83 -1.78
N TYR A 321 -16.66 -10.76 -1.00
CA TYR A 321 -15.66 -11.81 -0.84
C TYR A 321 -15.56 -12.22 0.62
N HIS A 322 -16.22 -13.31 0.99
CA HIS A 322 -16.35 -13.78 2.36
C HIS A 322 -16.35 -15.31 2.43
N ASP A 323 -16.02 -15.83 3.61
CA ASP A 323 -15.95 -17.28 3.88
C ASP A 323 -16.96 -17.72 4.96
N SER A 324 -17.76 -16.77 5.49
CA SER A 324 -18.88 -16.95 6.41
C SER A 324 -20.04 -16.02 5.99
N ASP A 325 -21.23 -16.18 6.57
CA ASP A 325 -22.42 -15.36 6.25
C ASP A 325 -22.66 -14.17 7.20
N PHE A 326 -21.66 -13.79 8.00
CA PHE A 326 -21.76 -12.72 9.00
C PHE A 326 -22.88 -12.95 10.05
N LYS A 327 -23.33 -14.19 10.29
CA LYS A 327 -24.28 -14.50 11.37
C LYS A 327 -23.62 -14.89 12.69
N ASN A 328 -22.39 -15.42 12.65
CA ASN A 328 -21.69 -15.91 13.83
C ASN A 328 -20.38 -15.14 14.09
N ILE A 329 -20.30 -14.48 15.25
CA ILE A 329 -19.13 -13.73 15.71
C ILE A 329 -17.88 -14.60 15.88
N SER A 330 -18.03 -15.89 16.16
CA SER A 330 -16.91 -16.82 16.30
C SER A 330 -16.28 -17.19 14.96
N GLN A 331 -17.00 -17.03 13.85
CA GLN A 331 -16.53 -17.36 12.50
C GLN A 331 -16.10 -16.12 11.69
N GLN A 332 -16.50 -14.92 12.09
CA GLN A 332 -16.27 -13.69 11.32
C GLN A 332 -15.78 -12.54 12.21
N GLY A 333 -14.75 -11.85 11.75
CA GLY A 333 -14.22 -10.62 12.36
C GLY A 333 -14.77 -9.35 11.74
N GLY A 334 -14.18 -8.21 12.12
CA GLY A 334 -14.57 -6.88 11.66
C GLY A 334 -14.11 -6.51 10.23
N ILE A 335 -13.81 -7.48 9.36
CA ILE A 335 -13.30 -7.21 8.01
C ILE A 335 -14.40 -7.53 6.98
N VAL A 336 -14.64 -6.62 6.05
CA VAL A 336 -15.55 -6.79 4.91
C VAL A 336 -14.80 -6.46 3.63
N THR A 337 -14.82 -7.40 2.68
CA THR A 337 -14.04 -7.31 1.44
C THR A 337 -14.95 -7.49 0.24
N PHE A 338 -14.81 -6.61 -0.76
CA PHE A 338 -15.71 -6.54 -1.89
C PHE A 338 -15.06 -5.84 -3.08
N ASN A 339 -15.69 -5.93 -4.25
CA ASN A 339 -15.49 -5.02 -5.37
C ASN A 339 -16.83 -4.38 -5.75
N ILE A 340 -16.79 -3.17 -6.31
CA ILE A 340 -17.98 -2.49 -6.83
C ILE A 340 -18.22 -2.93 -8.28
N LEU A 341 -19.50 -3.04 -8.63
CA LEU A 341 -19.97 -3.37 -9.97
C LEU A 341 -20.67 -2.15 -10.59
N HIS A 342 -20.59 -2.03 -11.90
CA HIS A 342 -21.46 -1.18 -12.70
C HIS A 342 -22.83 -1.84 -12.87
N ASP A 343 -23.79 -1.08 -13.37
CA ASP A 343 -25.15 -1.58 -13.62
C ASP A 343 -25.21 -2.62 -14.76
N ASP A 344 -24.20 -2.70 -15.64
CA ASP A 344 -24.06 -3.78 -16.60
C ASP A 344 -23.48 -5.08 -16.00
N GLY A 345 -22.85 -4.99 -14.82
CA GLY A 345 -22.18 -6.09 -14.11
C GLY A 345 -20.66 -6.12 -14.28
N SER A 346 -20.08 -5.20 -15.05
CA SER A 346 -18.62 -5.02 -15.13
C SER A 346 -18.07 -4.42 -13.82
N TYR A 347 -16.77 -4.57 -13.58
CA TYR A 347 -16.14 -4.09 -12.34
C TYR A 347 -15.77 -2.62 -12.43
N VAL A 348 -15.99 -1.90 -11.34
CA VAL A 348 -15.32 -0.62 -11.07
C VAL A 348 -13.93 -0.91 -10.54
N GLY A 349 -12.91 -0.27 -11.09
CA GLY A 349 -11.54 -0.40 -10.63
C GLY A 349 -11.37 0.07 -9.17
N TYR A 350 -10.62 -0.66 -8.35
CA TYR A 350 -10.40 -0.27 -6.96
C TYR A 350 -9.58 1.04 -6.81
N ALA A 351 -8.85 1.47 -7.83
CA ALA A 351 -8.15 2.75 -7.88
C ALA A 351 -9.13 3.91 -8.07
N GLU A 352 -10.14 3.75 -8.93
CA GLU A 352 -11.28 4.67 -9.02
C GLU A 352 -12.00 4.78 -7.66
N PHE A 353 -12.30 3.64 -7.03
CA PHE A 353 -12.91 3.63 -5.71
C PHE A 353 -12.07 4.39 -4.68
N SER A 354 -10.76 4.13 -4.64
CA SER A 354 -9.82 4.79 -3.72
C SER A 354 -9.76 6.31 -3.93
N CYS A 355 -9.83 6.76 -5.20
CA CYS A 355 -9.91 8.17 -5.57
C CYS A 355 -11.19 8.81 -5.01
N MET A 356 -12.35 8.19 -5.25
CA MET A 356 -13.63 8.69 -4.75
C MET A 356 -13.71 8.68 -3.22
N ALA A 357 -13.19 7.65 -2.58
CA ALA A 357 -13.07 7.59 -1.13
C ALA A 357 -12.22 8.75 -0.59
N SER A 358 -11.06 9.02 -1.22
CA SER A 358 -10.16 10.11 -0.82
C SER A 358 -10.83 11.48 -0.94
N ILE A 359 -11.59 11.74 -2.02
CA ILE A 359 -12.36 12.97 -2.20
C ILE A 359 -13.42 13.16 -1.10
N ASN A 360 -13.95 12.06 -0.57
CA ASN A 360 -14.94 12.06 0.51
C ASN A 360 -14.30 11.91 1.91
N ASN A 361 -12.99 12.15 2.04
CA ASN A 361 -12.22 12.02 3.30
C ASN A 361 -12.31 10.63 3.94
N ILE A 362 -12.36 9.58 3.11
CA ILE A 362 -12.34 8.18 3.54
C ILE A 362 -11.00 7.57 3.13
N THR A 363 -10.25 7.06 4.11
CA THR A 363 -9.05 6.26 3.85
C THR A 363 -9.42 4.78 3.86
N ILE A 364 -9.16 4.09 2.77
CA ILE A 364 -9.45 2.66 2.61
C ILE A 364 -8.26 1.91 2.02
N ARG A 365 -8.20 0.59 2.25
CA ARG A 365 -7.16 -0.27 1.71
C ARG A 365 -7.68 -1.01 0.48
N THR A 366 -6.87 -1.07 -0.57
CA THR A 366 -7.15 -1.80 -1.80
C THR A 366 -6.02 -2.77 -2.17
N GLY A 367 -6.26 -3.67 -3.13
CA GLY A 367 -5.31 -4.67 -3.61
C GLY A 367 -5.52 -6.07 -2.99
N CYS A 368 -4.47 -6.89 -2.93
CA CYS A 368 -4.54 -8.25 -2.36
C CYS A 368 -4.20 -8.35 -0.86
N PHE A 369 -3.98 -7.23 -0.17
CA PHE A 369 -3.74 -7.14 1.28
C PHE A 369 -2.63 -8.01 1.85
N CYS A 370 -1.65 -8.40 1.02
CA CYS A 370 -0.59 -9.34 1.37
C CYS A 370 -1.11 -10.77 1.67
N ASN A 371 -2.23 -11.18 1.08
CA ASN A 371 -2.79 -12.53 1.14
C ASN A 371 -3.01 -13.05 -0.29
N PRO A 372 -1.94 -13.35 -1.05
CA PRO A 372 -2.05 -13.68 -2.47
C PRO A 372 -2.91 -14.92 -2.72
N GLY A 373 -2.82 -15.96 -1.90
CA GLY A 373 -3.65 -17.16 -2.06
C GLY A 373 -5.14 -16.93 -1.82
N ALA A 374 -5.49 -16.12 -0.82
CA ALA A 374 -6.88 -15.73 -0.57
C ALA A 374 -7.42 -14.83 -1.68
N CYS A 375 -6.61 -13.86 -2.12
CA CYS A 375 -6.94 -12.95 -3.22
C CYS A 375 -7.21 -13.74 -4.51
N GLN A 376 -6.27 -14.63 -4.88
CA GLN A 376 -6.38 -15.48 -6.05
C GLN A 376 -7.65 -16.34 -6.01
N ARG A 377 -7.94 -16.98 -4.86
CA ARG A 377 -9.15 -17.80 -4.70
C ARG A 377 -10.44 -16.99 -4.84
N HIS A 378 -10.56 -15.87 -4.13
CA HIS A 378 -11.79 -15.07 -4.11
C HIS A 378 -12.06 -14.37 -5.44
N LEU A 379 -11.00 -13.98 -6.15
CA LEU A 379 -11.10 -13.40 -7.50
C LEU A 379 -11.20 -14.46 -8.61
N GLN A 380 -11.10 -15.75 -8.27
CA GLN A 380 -11.13 -16.89 -9.20
C GLN A 380 -10.04 -16.80 -10.29
N LEU A 381 -8.84 -16.33 -9.92
CA LEU A 381 -7.72 -16.15 -10.83
C LEU A 381 -6.92 -17.46 -10.97
N SER A 382 -6.69 -17.89 -12.21
CA SER A 382 -5.76 -18.97 -12.49
C SER A 382 -4.31 -18.47 -12.39
N VAL A 383 -3.35 -19.41 -12.29
CA VAL A 383 -1.91 -19.07 -12.35
C VAL A 383 -1.56 -18.39 -13.68
N LYS A 384 -2.24 -18.76 -14.76
CA LYS A 384 -2.07 -18.13 -16.07
C LYS A 384 -2.54 -16.68 -16.06
N ASP A 385 -3.65 -16.39 -15.39
CA ASP A 385 -4.18 -15.02 -15.26
C ASP A 385 -3.20 -14.14 -14.47
N LEU A 386 -2.66 -14.65 -13.35
CA LEU A 386 -1.66 -13.92 -12.57
C LEU A 386 -0.40 -13.60 -13.39
N LYS A 387 0.08 -14.56 -14.20
CA LYS A 387 1.21 -14.32 -15.10
C LYS A 387 0.88 -13.30 -16.18
N LYS A 388 -0.31 -13.38 -16.79
CA LYS A 388 -0.78 -12.40 -17.77
C LYS A 388 -0.88 -11.00 -17.17
N GLN A 389 -1.39 -10.87 -15.94
CA GLN A 389 -1.46 -9.60 -15.22
C GLN A 389 -0.06 -9.02 -15.00
N TYR A 390 0.90 -9.84 -14.55
CA TYR A 390 2.30 -9.41 -14.40
C TYR A 390 2.93 -8.99 -15.74
N ASP A 391 2.72 -9.77 -16.80
CA ASP A 391 3.23 -9.47 -18.15
C ASP A 391 2.60 -8.19 -18.73
N ALA A 392 1.36 -7.87 -18.34
CA ALA A 392 0.68 -6.61 -18.63
C ALA A 392 1.18 -5.43 -17.77
N GLY A 393 2.15 -5.65 -16.88
CA GLY A 393 2.78 -4.63 -16.04
C GLY A 393 2.14 -4.45 -14.66
N HIS A 394 1.27 -5.37 -14.22
CA HIS A 394 0.72 -5.32 -12.86
C HIS A 394 1.76 -5.70 -11.80
N ILE A 395 1.93 -4.84 -10.81
CA ILE A 395 2.72 -5.07 -9.61
C ILE A 395 1.93 -4.69 -8.36
N CYS A 396 2.26 -5.35 -7.23
CA CYS A 396 1.58 -5.08 -5.97
C CYS A 396 1.69 -3.60 -5.56
N GLY A 397 0.54 -2.93 -5.41
CA GLY A 397 0.45 -1.52 -5.00
C GLY A 397 0.44 -0.51 -6.14
N ASP A 398 0.38 -0.96 -7.40
CA ASP A 398 0.14 -0.08 -8.54
C ASP A 398 -1.34 0.34 -8.68
N SER A 399 -1.64 1.06 -9.76
CA SER A 399 -2.99 1.47 -10.14
C SER A 399 -3.60 0.63 -11.27
N ASN A 400 -2.94 -0.47 -11.68
CA ASN A 400 -3.46 -1.39 -12.69
C ASN A 400 -4.40 -2.38 -12.00
N ASP A 401 -5.62 -1.93 -11.77
CA ASP A 401 -6.62 -2.61 -10.95
C ASP A 401 -7.56 -3.53 -11.73
N LEU A 402 -7.63 -3.36 -13.06
CA LEU A 402 -8.37 -4.21 -14.00
C LEU A 402 -7.47 -4.61 -15.17
N VAL A 403 -7.39 -5.92 -15.46
CA VAL A 403 -6.73 -6.47 -16.66
C VAL A 403 -7.77 -7.26 -17.43
N ASP A 404 -8.07 -6.82 -18.66
CA ASP A 404 -9.16 -7.36 -19.48
C ASP A 404 -10.54 -7.39 -18.77
N GLY A 405 -10.80 -6.37 -17.95
CA GLY A 405 -12.03 -6.26 -17.15
C GLY A 405 -12.08 -7.16 -15.92
N ILE A 406 -11.01 -7.92 -15.64
CA ILE A 406 -10.89 -8.76 -14.43
C ILE A 406 -10.11 -8.01 -13.36
N PRO A 407 -10.62 -7.92 -12.13
CA PRO A 407 -9.92 -7.26 -11.04
C PRO A 407 -8.65 -7.99 -10.63
N THR A 408 -7.58 -7.24 -10.39
CA THR A 408 -6.30 -7.74 -9.86
C THR A 408 -6.26 -7.75 -8.32
N GLY A 409 -7.29 -7.20 -7.67
CA GLY A 409 -7.38 -7.04 -6.23
C GLY A 409 -8.81 -6.75 -5.75
N ALA A 410 -8.95 -6.35 -4.49
CA ALA A 410 -10.23 -6.02 -3.88
C ALA A 410 -10.17 -4.72 -3.07
N ILE A 411 -11.33 -4.27 -2.58
CA ILE A 411 -11.47 -3.22 -1.57
C ILE A 411 -11.72 -3.89 -0.21
N ARG A 412 -11.03 -3.46 0.85
CA ARG A 412 -11.20 -3.99 2.21
C ARG A 412 -11.48 -2.89 3.22
N VAL A 413 -12.61 -3.03 3.89
CA VAL A 413 -12.96 -2.28 5.10
C VAL A 413 -12.55 -3.10 6.31
N SER A 414 -11.72 -2.53 7.18
CA SER A 414 -11.31 -3.14 8.45
C SER A 414 -11.83 -2.29 9.60
N VAL A 415 -12.87 -2.77 10.28
CA VAL A 415 -13.51 -2.09 11.39
C VAL A 415 -12.69 -2.31 12.66
N GLY A 416 -12.31 -1.21 13.33
CA GLY A 416 -11.62 -1.23 14.62
C GLY A 416 -12.52 -0.74 15.75
N TYR A 417 -12.04 -0.81 16.99
CA TYR A 417 -12.80 -0.37 18.16
C TYR A 417 -13.10 1.15 18.18
N MET A 418 -12.34 1.95 17.42
CA MET A 418 -12.59 3.38 17.24
C MET A 418 -13.62 3.67 16.13
N SER A 419 -13.94 2.69 15.28
CA SER A 419 -14.93 2.87 14.22
C SER A 419 -16.32 3.02 14.83
N THR A 420 -17.14 3.90 14.25
CA THR A 420 -18.51 4.13 14.70
C THR A 420 -19.49 3.82 13.58
N LYS A 421 -20.78 3.64 13.90
CA LYS A 421 -21.83 3.52 12.90
C LYS A 421 -21.83 4.72 11.93
N LYS A 422 -21.62 5.94 12.43
CA LYS A 422 -21.53 7.15 11.60
C LYS A 422 -20.42 7.07 10.54
N SER A 423 -19.28 6.48 10.89
CA SER A 423 -18.18 6.26 9.92
C SER A 423 -18.57 5.27 8.83
N ILE A 424 -19.33 4.22 9.17
CA ILE A 424 -19.86 3.24 8.22
C ILE A 424 -20.95 3.86 7.34
N ASP A 425 -21.87 4.64 7.92
CA ASP A 425 -22.92 5.37 7.20
C ASP A 425 -22.32 6.35 6.19
N HIS A 426 -21.25 7.06 6.55
CA HIS A 426 -20.53 7.96 5.65
C HIS A 426 -19.93 7.23 4.44
N LEU A 427 -19.36 6.04 4.66
CA LEU A 427 -18.85 5.19 3.59
C LEU A 427 -19.99 4.69 2.68
N LEU A 428 -21.08 4.21 3.26
CA LEU A 428 -22.25 3.75 2.51
C LEU A 428 -22.87 4.88 1.67
N ALA A 429 -22.99 6.08 2.24
CA ALA A 429 -23.50 7.26 1.53
C ALA A 429 -22.61 7.65 0.34
N MET A 430 -21.29 7.54 0.49
CA MET A 430 -20.35 7.73 -0.64
C MET A 430 -20.57 6.68 -1.72
N ILE A 431 -20.70 5.41 -1.36
CA ILE A 431 -20.96 4.33 -2.32
C ILE A 431 -22.27 4.58 -3.06
N GLU A 432 -23.32 4.91 -2.32
CA GLU A 432 -24.65 5.18 -2.87
C GLU A 432 -24.65 6.40 -3.80
N LYS A 433 -23.93 7.46 -3.46
CA LYS A 433 -23.84 8.68 -4.27
C LYS A 433 -23.00 8.49 -5.53
N CYS A 434 -21.88 7.75 -5.43
CA CYS A 434 -20.87 7.72 -6.47
C CYS A 434 -21.00 6.53 -7.42
N PHE A 435 -21.54 5.39 -6.95
CA PHE A 435 -21.51 4.14 -7.72
C PHE A 435 -22.90 3.53 -7.97
N VAL A 436 -23.95 3.98 -7.28
CA VAL A 436 -25.30 3.47 -7.53
C VAL A 436 -25.96 4.27 -8.63
N ASN A 437 -26.27 3.59 -9.74
CA ASN A 437 -27.08 4.17 -10.80
C ASN A 437 -28.54 4.22 -10.35
N LYS A 438 -28.99 5.40 -9.91
CA LYS A 438 -30.39 5.72 -9.63
C LYS A 438 -30.94 6.47 -10.85
N LYS A 439 -31.38 5.78 -11.90
CA LYS A 439 -32.04 6.46 -13.02
C LYS A 439 -33.28 7.21 -12.52
N ALA A 440 -33.17 8.52 -12.29
CA ALA A 440 -34.23 9.44 -12.67
C ALA A 440 -34.37 9.32 -14.18
N ASN A 441 -35.60 9.20 -14.68
CA ASN A 441 -35.99 9.18 -16.08
C ASN A 441 -34.88 9.73 -16.99
N GLU A 442 -34.31 8.87 -17.83
CA GLU A 442 -33.59 9.34 -19.02
C GLU A 442 -34.62 10.06 -19.88
N THR A 443 -34.87 11.33 -19.58
CA THR A 443 -35.40 12.27 -20.55
C THR A 443 -34.42 12.18 -21.69
N LYS A 444 -34.88 11.65 -22.83
CA LYS A 444 -34.26 11.84 -24.14
C LYS A 444 -33.70 13.25 -24.13
N ILE A 445 -32.37 13.37 -24.13
CA ILE A 445 -31.71 14.66 -24.25
C ILE A 445 -32.17 15.16 -25.61
N ILE A 446 -33.15 16.04 -25.60
CA ILE A 446 -33.46 16.90 -26.73
C ILE A 446 -32.14 17.59 -27.04
N ASN A 447 -31.70 17.42 -28.28
CA ASN A 447 -30.59 18.13 -28.88
C ASN A 447 -30.89 19.64 -28.86
N ASP A 448 -30.82 20.29 -27.70
CA ASP A 448 -30.65 21.74 -27.61
C ASP A 448 -29.16 22.05 -27.71
N ASN A 449 -28.56 21.54 -28.78
CA ASN A 449 -27.37 22.12 -29.33
C ASN A 449 -27.81 23.39 -30.06
N LYS A 450 -27.82 24.52 -29.35
CA LYS A 450 -27.26 25.75 -29.93
C LYS A 450 -25.75 25.54 -30.13
N ASN A 451 -25.39 24.52 -30.92
CA ASN A 451 -24.05 24.39 -31.45
C ASN A 451 -24.01 25.42 -32.58
N VAL A 452 -23.19 26.46 -32.36
CA VAL A 452 -22.49 27.07 -33.47
C VAL A 452 -21.93 25.91 -34.30
N ALA A 453 -22.40 25.73 -35.53
CA ALA A 453 -21.90 24.71 -36.43
C ALA A 453 -20.42 25.03 -36.66
N ILE A 454 -19.54 24.19 -36.14
CA ILE A 454 -18.11 24.29 -36.39
C ILE A 454 -17.82 23.25 -37.45
N ASP A 455 -17.66 23.71 -38.69
CA ASP A 455 -17.45 22.82 -39.84
C ASP A 455 -15.99 22.35 -39.95
N GLU A 456 -15.05 22.93 -39.19
CA GLU A 456 -13.62 22.65 -39.31
C GLU A 456 -12.90 22.53 -37.96
N SER A 457 -11.95 21.60 -37.88
CA SER A 457 -11.05 21.46 -36.73
C SER A 457 -10.05 22.62 -36.70
N LYS A 458 -9.92 23.29 -35.55
CA LYS A 458 -9.04 24.47 -35.40
C LYS A 458 -8.15 24.35 -34.17
N LEU A 459 -6.91 24.84 -34.28
CA LEU A 459 -6.06 25.09 -33.12
C LEU A 459 -6.54 26.38 -32.44
N MET A 460 -6.94 26.28 -31.18
CA MET A 460 -7.49 27.40 -30.42
C MET A 460 -6.42 28.12 -29.61
N ARG A 461 -5.49 27.38 -29.00
CA ARG A 461 -4.49 27.96 -28.10
C ARG A 461 -3.25 27.08 -28.01
N ILE A 462 -2.09 27.73 -27.89
CA ILE A 462 -0.82 27.11 -27.51
C ILE A 462 -0.52 27.53 -26.07
N CYS A 463 -0.23 26.54 -25.21
CA CYS A 463 0.09 26.73 -23.81
C CYS A 463 1.49 26.16 -23.51
N ILE A 464 2.29 26.95 -22.81
CA ILE A 464 3.64 26.58 -22.38
C ILE A 464 3.63 26.53 -20.85
N TYR A 465 4.32 25.55 -20.27
CA TYR A 465 4.48 25.43 -18.82
C TYR A 465 5.96 25.56 -18.46
N PRO A 466 6.49 26.79 -18.35
CA PRO A 466 7.92 26.99 -18.12
C PRO A 466 8.42 26.28 -16.86
N ILE A 467 7.68 26.44 -15.76
CA ILE A 467 7.98 25.79 -14.48
C ILE A 467 7.08 24.57 -14.30
N LYS A 468 7.68 23.42 -13.98
CA LYS A 468 6.96 22.20 -13.60
C LYS A 468 6.01 22.50 -12.44
N SER A 469 4.74 22.09 -12.59
CA SER A 469 3.68 22.26 -11.58
C SER A 469 3.08 23.67 -11.45
N CYS A 470 3.52 24.67 -12.24
CA CYS A 470 2.97 26.04 -12.22
C CYS A 470 1.96 26.32 -13.36
N GLY A 471 1.32 27.49 -13.39
CA GLY A 471 0.34 27.90 -14.39
C GLY A 471 0.86 27.91 -15.84
N ALA A 472 -0.04 28.04 -16.80
CA ALA A 472 0.29 28.10 -18.23
C ALA A 472 0.62 29.53 -18.69
N TYR A 473 1.65 29.68 -19.50
CA TYR A 473 1.82 30.84 -20.38
C TYR A 473 1.05 30.60 -21.69
N LYS A 474 0.04 31.43 -21.95
CA LYS A 474 -0.83 31.34 -23.13
C LYS A 474 -0.26 32.20 -24.26
N VAL A 475 0.14 31.56 -25.36
CA VAL A 475 0.76 32.24 -26.52
C VAL A 475 -0.29 32.98 -27.34
N SER A 476 0.00 34.21 -27.75
CA SER A 476 -0.92 35.03 -28.57
C SER A 476 -0.79 34.80 -30.07
N ASN A 477 0.43 34.53 -30.57
CA ASN A 477 0.72 34.43 -32.01
C ASN A 477 1.37 33.08 -32.35
N CYS A 478 2.67 33.07 -32.66
CA CYS A 478 3.46 31.87 -32.95
C CYS A 478 4.43 31.54 -31.81
N TRP A 479 4.91 30.29 -31.76
CA TRP A 479 5.94 29.88 -30.82
C TRP A 479 6.94 28.91 -31.44
N PRO A 480 8.26 29.02 -31.13
CA PRO A 480 9.26 28.11 -31.67
C PRO A 480 9.09 26.68 -31.13
N VAL A 481 9.21 25.71 -32.03
CA VAL A 481 9.26 24.27 -31.73
C VAL A 481 10.70 23.79 -31.87
N SER A 482 11.17 23.06 -30.86
CA SER A 482 12.50 22.42 -30.83
C SER A 482 12.37 20.90 -30.85
N SER A 483 13.50 20.19 -30.97
CA SER A 483 13.58 18.73 -30.86
C SER A 483 13.06 18.18 -29.53
N THR A 484 12.97 19.02 -28.48
CA THR A 484 12.54 18.61 -27.13
C THR A 484 11.14 19.07 -26.73
N GLY A 485 10.45 19.82 -27.60
CA GLY A 485 9.16 20.45 -27.30
C GLY A 485 9.11 21.94 -27.68
N PHE A 486 8.13 22.69 -27.17
CA PHE A 486 8.11 24.15 -27.30
C PHE A 486 9.31 24.76 -26.57
N LYS A 487 9.91 25.81 -27.16
CA LYS A 487 10.99 26.57 -26.52
C LYS A 487 10.54 27.00 -25.11
N TYR A 488 11.37 26.80 -24.10
CA TYR A 488 11.09 27.11 -22.69
C TYR A 488 10.02 26.23 -21.99
N ASP A 489 9.47 25.19 -22.61
CA ASP A 489 8.52 24.29 -21.93
C ASP A 489 9.23 23.34 -20.96
N ARG A 490 8.81 23.38 -19.68
CA ARG A 490 9.31 22.55 -18.59
C ARG A 490 10.83 22.58 -18.46
N GLU A 491 11.42 23.75 -18.60
CA GLU A 491 12.85 23.96 -18.35
C GLU A 491 13.16 24.25 -16.88
N TRP A 492 12.18 24.69 -16.08
CA TRP A 492 12.36 25.02 -14.68
C TRP A 492 11.57 24.11 -13.74
N MET A 493 12.02 24.00 -12.50
CA MET A 493 11.32 23.34 -11.40
C MET A 493 11.65 23.99 -10.06
N ILE A 494 10.69 23.95 -9.14
CA ILE A 494 10.88 24.40 -7.76
C ILE A 494 11.31 23.20 -6.93
N VAL A 495 12.35 23.36 -6.11
CA VAL A 495 12.88 22.32 -5.21
C VAL A 495 12.92 22.85 -3.78
N ASN A 496 12.87 21.95 -2.80
CA ASN A 496 13.10 22.30 -1.39
C ASN A 496 14.58 22.24 -1.00
N GLN A 497 14.89 22.56 0.26
CA GLN A 497 16.24 22.45 0.85
C GLN A 497 16.95 21.10 0.63
N ASN A 498 16.19 20.00 0.52
CA ASN A 498 16.73 18.67 0.30
C ASN A 498 16.96 18.34 -1.18
N GLY A 499 16.76 19.31 -2.08
CA GLY A 499 16.89 19.12 -3.53
C GLY A 499 15.79 18.22 -4.11
N VAL A 500 14.63 18.14 -3.46
CA VAL A 500 13.47 17.39 -3.94
C VAL A 500 12.54 18.33 -4.70
N ALA A 501 12.22 17.99 -5.94
CA ALA A 501 11.28 18.75 -6.76
C ALA A 501 9.87 18.76 -6.17
N LEU A 502 9.30 19.95 -5.99
CA LEU A 502 7.92 20.13 -5.56
C LEU A 502 6.95 19.73 -6.67
N THR A 503 5.78 19.22 -6.26
CA THR A 503 4.69 18.83 -7.15
C THR A 503 3.39 19.45 -6.66
N GLN A 504 2.40 19.59 -7.54
CA GLN A 504 1.07 20.08 -7.14
C GLN A 504 0.39 19.21 -6.07
N LYS A 505 0.81 17.95 -5.91
CA LYS A 505 0.33 17.07 -4.82
C LYS A 505 0.87 17.49 -3.46
N MET A 506 2.06 18.06 -3.42
CA MET A 506 2.69 18.58 -2.20
C MET A 506 2.17 19.98 -1.88
N SER A 507 2.02 20.84 -2.90
CA SER A 507 1.43 22.18 -2.74
C SER A 507 0.58 22.54 -3.96
N SER A 508 -0.73 22.57 -3.79
CA SER A 508 -1.66 22.95 -4.86
C SER A 508 -1.53 24.42 -5.26
N ARG A 509 -1.07 25.29 -4.35
CA ARG A 509 -0.85 26.73 -4.58
C ARG A 509 0.11 27.03 -5.73
N MET A 510 0.99 26.08 -6.08
CA MET A 510 1.88 26.22 -7.24
C MET A 510 1.12 26.54 -8.54
N CYS A 511 -0.12 26.09 -8.69
CA CYS A 511 -0.93 26.37 -9.89
C CYS A 511 -1.30 27.85 -10.06
N LEU A 512 -1.24 28.63 -8.98
CA LEU A 512 -1.54 30.06 -8.96
C LEU A 512 -0.34 30.92 -9.40
N ILE A 513 0.87 30.34 -9.43
CA ILE A 513 2.03 31.01 -10.01
C ILE A 513 1.85 31.00 -11.54
N CYS A 514 1.65 32.18 -12.12
CA CYS A 514 1.44 32.40 -13.53
C CYS A 514 2.74 32.90 -14.19
N PRO A 515 3.50 32.02 -14.88
CA PRO A 515 4.70 32.41 -15.60
C PRO A 515 4.35 33.13 -16.92
N LYS A 516 5.13 34.16 -17.25
CA LYS A 516 5.09 34.88 -18.53
C LYS A 516 6.49 34.98 -19.10
N ILE A 517 6.66 34.61 -20.36
CA ILE A 517 7.94 34.71 -21.07
C ILE A 517 7.94 35.98 -21.90
N ASP A 518 8.95 36.82 -21.68
CA ASP A 518 9.21 38.03 -22.47
C ASP A 518 10.52 37.86 -23.24
N GLU A 519 10.42 37.55 -24.53
CA GLU A 519 11.59 37.33 -25.40
C GLU A 519 12.29 38.65 -25.78
N GLU A 520 11.60 39.79 -25.76
CA GLU A 520 12.22 41.08 -26.07
C GLU A 520 13.15 41.51 -24.95
N ARG A 521 12.70 41.36 -23.70
CA ARG A 521 13.47 41.68 -22.50
C ARG A 521 14.36 40.53 -22.02
N GLN A 522 14.26 39.36 -22.63
CA GLN A 522 14.97 38.14 -22.23
C GLN A 522 14.73 37.74 -20.76
N VAL A 523 13.48 37.83 -20.29
CA VAL A 523 13.10 37.49 -18.89
C VAL A 523 11.88 36.57 -18.80
N LEU A 524 11.91 35.66 -17.82
CA LEU A 524 10.78 34.92 -17.30
C LEU A 524 10.21 35.69 -16.10
N ILE A 525 8.96 36.11 -16.19
CA ILE A 525 8.25 36.86 -15.16
C ILE A 525 7.31 35.89 -14.43
N LEU A 526 7.39 35.83 -13.10
CA LEU A 526 6.44 35.06 -12.28
C LEU A 526 5.47 36.01 -11.60
N GLN A 527 4.18 35.72 -11.76
CA GLN A 527 3.10 36.49 -11.17
C GLN A 527 2.32 35.62 -10.19
N PHE A 528 1.92 36.21 -9.07
CA PHE A 528 1.02 35.63 -8.09
C PHE A 528 0.14 36.77 -7.58
N GLU A 529 -1.18 36.61 -7.58
CA GLU A 529 -2.14 37.72 -7.42
C GLU A 529 -1.92 38.58 -6.16
N GLU A 530 -1.43 37.97 -5.08
CA GLU A 530 -1.17 38.61 -3.78
C GLU A 530 0.23 39.24 -3.63
N TYR A 531 1.14 39.07 -4.60
CA TYR A 531 2.55 39.47 -4.49
C TYR A 531 3.05 40.22 -5.72
N GLU A 532 4.04 41.12 -5.53
CA GLU A 532 4.72 41.76 -6.66
C GLU A 532 5.40 40.73 -7.56
N SER A 533 5.36 40.97 -8.88
CA SER A 533 5.94 40.03 -9.85
C SER A 533 7.47 40.01 -9.78
N ILE A 534 8.08 38.83 -9.92
CA ILE A 534 9.53 38.67 -9.96
C ILE A 534 10.03 38.33 -11.36
N GLN A 535 11.20 38.84 -11.73
CA GLN A 535 11.82 38.62 -13.04
C GLN A 535 13.08 37.76 -12.91
N ILE A 536 13.19 36.76 -13.78
CA ILE A 536 14.32 35.83 -13.87
C ILE A 536 14.90 35.92 -15.27
N PRO A 537 16.21 36.10 -15.47
CA PRO A 537 16.82 36.08 -16.80
C PRO A 537 16.58 34.75 -17.53
N LEU A 538 16.19 34.81 -18.82
CA LEU A 538 16.07 33.62 -19.69
C LEU A 538 17.41 33.03 -20.08
N ASP A 539 18.51 33.76 -19.93
CA ASP A 539 19.87 33.26 -20.11
C ASP A 539 20.58 33.20 -18.75
N VAL A 540 20.59 32.01 -18.15
CA VAL A 540 21.29 31.74 -16.88
C VAL A 540 22.72 31.27 -17.11
N SER A 541 23.22 31.22 -18.36
CA SER A 541 24.63 30.90 -18.65
C SER A 541 25.60 31.99 -18.15
N LYS A 542 25.07 33.16 -17.76
CA LYS A 542 25.80 34.22 -17.03
C LYS A 542 25.86 33.99 -15.51
N CYS A 543 25.17 32.98 -14.99
CA CYS A 543 25.17 32.56 -13.58
C CYS A 543 26.03 31.29 -13.36
N ARG A 544 27.22 31.24 -13.99
CA ARG A 544 28.12 30.06 -13.99
C ARG A 544 28.55 29.58 -12.60
N ASP A 545 28.47 30.43 -11.58
CA ASP A 545 28.96 30.13 -10.23
C ASP A 545 27.99 29.29 -9.36
N HIS A 546 26.83 28.86 -9.89
CA HIS A 546 25.79 28.17 -9.12
C HIS A 546 25.23 26.89 -9.76
N LEU A 547 26.09 26.07 -10.39
CA LEU A 547 25.69 24.74 -10.84
C LEU A 547 25.42 23.83 -9.61
N ARG A 548 24.18 23.36 -9.45
CA ARG A 548 23.79 22.46 -8.35
C ARG A 548 23.14 21.19 -8.91
N THR A 549 23.41 20.05 -8.26
CA THR A 549 22.80 18.75 -8.60
C THR A 549 21.62 18.48 -7.68
N THR A 550 20.47 18.08 -8.23
CA THR A 550 19.22 17.86 -7.47
C THR A 550 18.56 16.54 -7.88
N THR A 551 17.66 16.00 -7.05
CA THR A 551 17.04 14.69 -7.30
C THR A 551 15.56 14.84 -7.66
N LEU A 552 15.15 14.25 -8.77
CA LEU A 552 13.74 14.22 -9.16
C LEU A 552 13.05 13.03 -8.47
N CYS A 553 12.39 13.26 -7.33
CA CYS A 553 11.56 12.22 -6.71
C CYS A 553 10.13 12.27 -7.27
N GLN A 554 9.75 11.25 -8.05
CA GLN A 554 8.38 11.10 -8.53
C GLN A 554 7.57 10.01 -7.78
N SER A 555 8.24 9.10 -7.04
CA SER A 555 7.62 8.19 -6.06
C SER A 555 8.71 7.44 -5.26
N LYS A 556 8.30 6.55 -4.32
CA LYS A 556 9.15 5.86 -3.31
C LYS A 556 10.37 5.07 -3.84
N VAL A 557 10.53 4.85 -5.14
CA VAL A 557 11.70 4.14 -5.71
C VAL A 557 12.01 4.63 -7.13
N CYS A 558 12.52 5.86 -7.29
CA CYS A 558 13.38 6.23 -8.43
C CYS A 558 13.91 7.66 -8.24
N GLY A 559 15.22 7.85 -8.33
CA GLY A 559 15.90 9.13 -8.20
C GLY A 559 16.71 9.45 -9.46
N ASP A 560 16.04 9.96 -10.49
CA ASP A 560 16.76 10.58 -11.61
C ASP A 560 17.48 11.83 -11.05
N ARG A 561 18.81 11.84 -11.10
CA ARG A 561 19.60 13.03 -10.74
C ARG A 561 19.61 13.99 -11.92
N ILE A 562 19.23 15.24 -11.68
CA ILE A 562 19.20 16.28 -12.69
C ILE A 562 20.15 17.39 -12.26
N GLN A 563 21.02 17.82 -13.16
CA GLN A 563 21.86 18.99 -12.97
C GLN A 563 21.14 20.22 -13.52
N GLY A 564 21.20 21.31 -12.77
CA GLY A 564 20.57 22.56 -13.15
C GLY A 564 21.25 23.77 -12.55
N TYR A 565 20.87 24.94 -13.05
CA TYR A 565 21.30 26.24 -12.58
C TYR A 565 20.29 26.78 -11.57
N ASP A 566 20.80 27.22 -10.43
CA ASP A 566 20.02 27.92 -9.42
C ASP A 566 19.71 29.35 -9.88
N CYS A 567 18.44 29.76 -9.83
CA CYS A 567 18.01 31.09 -10.26
C CYS A 567 18.20 32.19 -9.20
N GLY A 568 18.81 31.87 -8.05
CA GLY A 568 19.30 32.84 -7.07
C GLY A 568 18.36 33.15 -5.91
N ASP A 569 18.90 33.82 -4.89
CA ASP A 569 18.25 33.95 -3.57
C ASP A 569 17.00 34.84 -3.59
N LYS A 570 16.93 35.84 -4.49
CA LYS A 570 15.73 36.69 -4.63
C LYS A 570 14.50 35.87 -5.05
N VAL A 571 14.68 34.95 -5.99
CA VAL A 571 13.62 34.06 -6.48
C VAL A 571 13.28 33.01 -5.43
N ALA A 572 14.28 32.51 -4.71
CA ALA A 572 14.10 31.60 -3.59
C ALA A 572 13.21 32.20 -2.48
N TYR A 573 13.50 33.45 -2.09
CA TYR A 573 12.70 34.18 -1.10
C TYR A 573 11.26 34.39 -1.58
N TRP A 574 11.08 34.88 -2.81
CA TRP A 574 9.76 35.09 -3.39
C TRP A 574 8.93 33.81 -3.46
N LEU A 575 9.53 32.68 -3.86
CA LEU A 575 8.85 31.38 -3.86
C LEU A 575 8.48 30.91 -2.47
N SER A 576 9.35 31.14 -1.49
CA SER A 576 9.13 30.69 -0.12
C SER A 576 7.96 31.44 0.53
N GLU A 577 7.88 32.76 0.31
CA GLU A 577 6.77 33.60 0.77
C GLU A 577 5.45 33.25 0.05
N THR A 578 5.46 33.19 -1.29
CA THR A 578 4.24 32.95 -2.08
C THR A 578 3.62 31.57 -1.83
N LEU A 579 4.42 30.56 -1.51
CA LEU A 579 3.95 29.20 -1.25
C LEU A 579 3.80 28.88 0.24
N ASP A 580 4.17 29.80 1.14
CA ASP A 580 4.21 29.61 2.59
C ASP A 580 5.00 28.34 2.99
N MET A 581 6.18 28.21 2.40
CA MET A 581 7.07 27.08 2.57
C MET A 581 8.52 27.57 2.62
N PRO A 582 9.29 27.30 3.69
CA PRO A 582 10.66 27.76 3.78
C PRO A 582 11.58 27.04 2.79
N ASP A 583 12.69 27.70 2.46
CA ASP A 583 13.85 27.14 1.76
C ASP A 583 13.53 26.56 0.36
N LEU A 584 12.66 27.23 -0.39
CA LEU A 584 12.39 26.89 -1.78
C LEU A 584 13.41 27.52 -2.72
N ARG A 585 13.79 26.80 -3.78
CA ARG A 585 14.67 27.31 -4.84
C ARG A 585 14.13 26.98 -6.22
N LEU A 586 14.36 27.88 -7.17
CA LEU A 586 14.04 27.65 -8.57
C LEU A 586 15.27 27.15 -9.30
N PHE A 587 15.15 26.02 -9.97
CA PHE A 587 16.19 25.41 -10.78
C PHE A 587 15.80 25.39 -12.24
N ARG A 588 16.72 25.80 -13.12
CA ARG A 588 16.61 25.55 -14.57
C ARG A 588 17.45 24.35 -14.97
N LYS A 589 16.94 23.47 -15.82
CA LYS A 589 17.72 22.34 -16.36
C LYS A 589 18.99 22.86 -17.07
N ASN A 590 20.05 22.05 -17.08
CA ASN A 590 21.21 22.30 -17.95
C ASN A 590 20.94 21.80 -19.38
N ASP A 591 21.13 22.66 -20.38
CA ASP A 591 20.91 22.34 -21.80
C ASP A 591 21.91 21.30 -22.35
N GLN A 592 23.01 21.04 -21.65
CA GLN A 592 24.00 20.02 -22.01
C GLN A 592 23.73 18.64 -21.39
N ALA A 593 22.74 18.51 -20.49
CA ALA A 593 22.46 17.26 -19.79
C ALA A 593 21.46 16.39 -20.58
N ILE A 594 21.97 15.40 -21.31
CA ILE A 594 21.17 14.45 -22.10
C ILE A 594 20.37 13.53 -21.17
N ARG A 595 19.04 13.57 -21.25
CA ARG A 595 18.17 12.60 -20.56
C ARG A 595 17.90 11.39 -21.47
N THR A 596 18.52 10.25 -21.17
CA THR A 596 18.18 8.97 -21.81
C THR A 596 17.08 8.26 -21.03
N PHE A 597 15.89 8.13 -21.63
CA PHE A 597 14.80 7.33 -21.06
C PHE A 597 15.15 5.84 -21.20
N LYS A 598 15.62 5.17 -20.14
CA LYS A 598 15.81 3.71 -20.15
C LYS A 598 14.47 3.01 -19.92
N ASN A 599 13.74 2.76 -21.00
CA ASN A 599 12.59 1.87 -20.95
C ASN A 599 13.10 0.41 -20.83
N ARG A 600 12.85 -0.26 -19.70
CA ARG A 600 13.37 -1.62 -19.43
C ARG A 600 12.82 -2.71 -20.37
N ASN A 601 11.81 -2.42 -21.21
CA ASN A 601 11.07 -3.44 -21.95
C ASN A 601 11.07 -3.33 -23.50
N ASN A 602 11.80 -2.39 -24.13
CA ASN A 602 11.91 -2.37 -25.60
C ASN A 602 13.37 -2.25 -26.04
N LYS A 603 13.96 -3.37 -26.48
CA LYS A 603 15.20 -3.34 -27.26
C LYS A 603 14.90 -2.84 -28.67
N GLY A 604 15.29 -1.60 -28.93
CA GLY A 604 15.48 -1.06 -30.28
C GLY A 604 14.29 -0.34 -30.92
N ILE A 605 13.98 0.87 -30.47
CA ILE A 605 13.41 1.97 -31.28
C ILE A 605 13.94 3.29 -30.69
N ASP A 606 14.37 4.22 -31.56
CA ASP A 606 15.04 5.49 -31.27
C ASP A 606 14.61 6.19 -29.97
N ALA A 607 15.55 6.34 -29.04
CA ALA A 607 15.37 7.11 -27.81
C ALA A 607 15.36 8.61 -28.13
N LYS A 608 14.17 9.23 -28.18
CA LYS A 608 14.02 10.68 -28.36
C LYS A 608 14.12 11.44 -27.03
N GLU A 609 14.74 12.61 -27.09
CA GLU A 609 15.00 13.50 -25.96
C GLU A 609 13.70 14.14 -25.41
N ILE A 610 13.48 14.01 -24.11
CA ILE A 610 12.34 14.59 -23.39
C ILE A 610 12.90 15.40 -22.20
N THR A 611 12.43 16.63 -22.00
CA THR A 611 12.85 17.53 -20.90
C THR A 611 12.35 17.03 -19.51
N LEU A 612 11.95 17.94 -18.59
CA LEU A 612 11.29 17.60 -17.32
C LEU A 612 9.85 17.12 -17.50
N ALA A 613 9.39 16.87 -18.73
CA ALA A 613 8.09 16.28 -19.02
C ALA A 613 8.01 14.81 -18.54
N ASN A 614 6.79 14.36 -18.26
CA ASN A 614 6.57 13.05 -17.64
C ASN A 614 6.58 11.90 -18.65
N GLN A 615 6.00 12.07 -19.85
CA GLN A 615 5.80 10.97 -20.81
C GLN A 615 5.89 11.35 -22.31
N ALA A 616 5.62 12.61 -22.71
CA ALA A 616 5.80 13.07 -24.08
C ALA A 616 6.13 14.56 -24.18
N GLN A 617 6.51 15.00 -25.39
CA GLN A 617 6.89 16.38 -25.72
C GLN A 617 5.69 17.32 -25.64
N PHE A 618 4.54 16.92 -26.18
CA PHE A 618 3.32 17.73 -26.19
C PHE A 618 2.12 16.94 -25.66
N LEU A 619 1.25 17.65 -24.95
CA LEU A 619 -0.08 17.15 -24.56
C LEU A 619 -1.15 17.88 -25.37
N LEU A 620 -2.01 17.14 -26.08
CA LEU A 620 -3.13 17.71 -26.83
C LEU A 620 -4.46 17.48 -26.11
N ILE A 621 -5.30 18.52 -26.13
CA ILE A 621 -6.65 18.51 -25.58
C ILE A 621 -7.63 19.01 -26.64
N ASN A 622 -8.70 18.25 -26.85
CA ASN A 622 -9.86 18.72 -27.61
C ASN A 622 -10.88 19.38 -26.67
N ILE A 623 -11.12 20.68 -26.83
CA ILE A 623 -12.11 21.42 -26.04
C ILE A 623 -13.53 20.86 -26.21
N THR A 624 -13.86 20.28 -27.36
CA THR A 624 -15.17 19.68 -27.62
C THR A 624 -15.37 18.42 -26.75
N SER A 625 -14.34 17.60 -26.60
CA SER A 625 -14.32 16.46 -25.65
C SER A 625 -14.38 16.92 -24.20
N VAL A 626 -13.65 17.99 -23.85
CA VAL A 626 -13.66 18.55 -22.49
C VAL A 626 -15.02 19.15 -22.14
N ARG A 627 -15.70 19.83 -23.06
CA ARG A 627 -17.08 20.32 -22.87
C ARG A 627 -18.06 19.20 -22.63
N TRP A 628 -17.97 18.14 -23.43
CA TRP A 628 -18.79 16.94 -23.23
C TRP A 628 -18.56 16.35 -21.83
N LEU A 629 -17.32 16.31 -21.37
CA LEU A 629 -16.96 15.79 -20.05
C LEU A 629 -17.49 16.70 -18.93
N ALA A 630 -17.27 18.01 -19.03
CA ALA A 630 -17.78 18.99 -18.09
C ALA A 630 -19.31 18.92 -17.97
N HIS A 631 -20.01 18.76 -19.09
CA HIS A 631 -21.47 18.56 -19.10
C HIS A 631 -21.90 17.28 -18.39
N ARG A 632 -21.15 16.17 -18.55
CA ARG A 632 -21.42 14.92 -17.80
C ARG A 632 -21.13 15.05 -16.31
N VAL A 633 -20.06 15.73 -15.93
CA VAL A 633 -19.71 15.99 -14.52
C VAL A 633 -20.77 16.87 -13.85
N ASN A 634 -21.29 17.88 -14.55
CA ASN A 634 -22.32 18.79 -14.01
C ASN A 634 -23.71 18.14 -13.91
N LYS A 635 -24.06 17.16 -14.75
CA LYS A 635 -25.27 16.35 -14.54
C LYS A 635 -25.29 15.62 -13.20
N CYS A 636 -24.13 15.43 -12.57
CA CYS A 636 -24.01 14.81 -11.24
C CYS A 636 -23.98 15.84 -10.08
N ASN A 637 -23.91 17.15 -10.35
CA ASN A 637 -23.83 18.22 -9.35
C ASN A 637 -24.71 19.42 -9.77
N GLU A 638 -25.87 19.59 -9.13
CA GLU A 638 -26.93 20.56 -9.50
C GLU A 638 -26.58 22.06 -9.36
N SER A 639 -25.34 22.45 -9.04
CA SER A 639 -25.10 23.77 -8.45
C SER A 639 -23.89 24.53 -8.99
N ILE A 640 -23.66 24.61 -10.31
CA ILE A 640 -22.50 25.36 -10.84
C ILE A 640 -22.74 26.05 -12.21
N ASN A 641 -22.35 27.32 -12.30
CA ASN A 641 -22.52 28.24 -13.43
C ASN A 641 -21.57 27.93 -14.62
N TYR A 642 -22.11 27.90 -15.85
CA TYR A 642 -21.58 27.13 -17.00
C TYR A 642 -20.37 27.76 -17.74
N LEU A 643 -20.26 29.09 -17.83
CA LEU A 643 -19.33 29.74 -18.77
C LEU A 643 -17.98 30.14 -18.17
N SER A 644 -17.95 30.59 -16.91
CA SER A 644 -16.69 31.00 -16.25
C SER A 644 -15.80 29.82 -15.82
N GLN A 645 -16.37 28.60 -15.75
CA GLN A 645 -15.62 27.43 -15.34
C GLN A 645 -14.97 26.63 -16.47
N LEU A 646 -15.40 26.79 -17.73
CA LEU A 646 -14.88 25.94 -18.79
C LEU A 646 -13.38 26.20 -19.03
N GLU A 647 -12.93 27.45 -18.99
CA GLU A 647 -11.49 27.76 -19.09
C GLU A 647 -10.70 27.18 -17.92
N ASN A 648 -11.18 27.35 -16.69
CA ASN A 648 -10.59 26.74 -15.50
C ASN A 648 -10.55 25.21 -15.61
N PHE A 649 -11.58 24.60 -16.20
CA PHE A 649 -11.66 23.17 -16.39
C PHE A 649 -10.62 22.71 -17.41
N ILE A 650 -10.45 23.39 -18.54
CA ILE A 650 -9.43 23.11 -19.55
C ILE A 650 -8.01 23.24 -18.96
N ASP A 651 -7.76 24.29 -18.17
CA ASP A 651 -6.44 24.57 -17.61
C ASP A 651 -5.97 23.46 -16.63
N ARG A 652 -6.90 22.69 -16.02
CA ARG A 652 -6.59 21.53 -15.16
C ARG A 652 -5.94 20.36 -15.90
N PHE A 653 -6.24 20.19 -17.19
CA PHE A 653 -5.68 19.12 -18.01
C PHE A 653 -4.26 19.43 -18.47
N ARG A 654 -3.83 20.69 -18.34
CA ARG A 654 -2.47 21.16 -18.62
C ARG A 654 -1.96 20.82 -20.03
N GLY A 655 -2.84 20.92 -21.03
CA GLY A 655 -2.49 20.67 -22.43
C GLY A 655 -1.58 21.76 -22.99
N ASN A 656 -0.68 21.37 -23.88
CA ASN A 656 0.16 22.26 -24.66
C ASN A 656 -0.56 22.75 -25.93
N LEU A 657 -1.33 21.88 -26.56
CA LEU A 657 -2.10 22.17 -27.77
C LEU A 657 -3.59 22.04 -27.46
N ILE A 658 -4.32 23.15 -27.47
CA ILE A 658 -5.76 23.16 -27.27
C ILE A 658 -6.43 23.27 -28.64
N VAL A 659 -7.06 22.20 -29.09
CA VAL A 659 -7.78 22.14 -30.36
C VAL A 659 -9.28 22.10 -30.13
N GLN A 660 -10.03 22.43 -31.17
CA GLN A 660 -11.47 22.29 -31.22
C GLN A 660 -11.86 21.54 -32.48
N THR A 661 -12.54 20.41 -32.32
CA THR A 661 -13.06 19.61 -33.43
C THR A 661 -14.60 19.73 -33.51
N PRO A 662 -15.21 19.36 -34.65
CA PRO A 662 -16.67 19.30 -34.78
C PRO A 662 -17.33 18.32 -33.81
N LYS A 663 -16.68 17.18 -33.49
CA LYS A 663 -17.25 16.12 -32.63
C LYS A 663 -16.33 15.78 -31.44
N PRO A 664 -16.89 15.52 -30.24
CA PRO A 664 -16.12 14.96 -29.13
C PRO A 664 -15.43 13.64 -29.54
N PHE A 665 -14.20 13.43 -29.05
CA PHE A 665 -13.39 12.21 -29.21
C PHE A 665 -12.92 11.89 -30.63
N GLU A 666 -13.01 12.84 -31.55
CA GLU A 666 -12.51 12.67 -32.90
C GLU A 666 -10.98 12.45 -32.93
N GLU A 667 -10.28 13.05 -31.98
CA GLU A 667 -8.84 12.92 -31.76
C GLU A 667 -8.39 11.48 -31.49
N ASN A 668 -9.29 10.60 -31.02
CA ASN A 668 -8.98 9.19 -30.74
C ASN A 668 -8.61 8.40 -32.01
N ARG A 669 -9.00 8.92 -33.19
CA ARG A 669 -8.75 8.27 -34.48
C ARG A 669 -7.55 8.84 -35.22
N TRP A 670 -6.90 9.88 -34.67
CA TRP A 670 -5.80 10.54 -35.32
C TRP A 670 -4.52 9.73 -35.14
N SER A 671 -3.84 9.43 -36.25
CA SER A 671 -2.48 8.91 -36.25
C SER A 671 -1.43 10.01 -36.44
N HIS A 672 -1.81 11.06 -37.17
CA HIS A 672 -0.98 12.21 -37.50
C HIS A 672 -1.80 13.48 -37.39
N LEU A 673 -1.13 14.58 -37.07
CA LEU A 673 -1.72 15.91 -36.95
C LEU A 673 -0.80 16.91 -37.66
N GLN A 674 -1.36 17.75 -38.52
CA GLN A 674 -0.61 18.83 -39.16
C GLN A 674 -1.09 20.18 -38.59
N ILE A 675 -0.15 20.98 -38.10
CA ILE A 675 -0.41 22.35 -37.64
C ILE A 675 0.53 23.28 -38.40
N GLY A 676 -0.04 24.13 -39.28
CA GLY A 676 0.74 24.93 -40.20
C GLY A 676 1.60 24.07 -41.12
N GLN A 677 2.91 24.31 -41.13
CA GLN A 677 3.88 23.57 -41.93
C GLN A 677 4.53 22.39 -41.18
N LYS A 678 4.11 22.10 -39.94
CA LYS A 678 4.70 21.05 -39.10
C LYS A 678 3.75 19.87 -38.94
N THR A 679 4.32 18.67 -39.07
CA THR A 679 3.60 17.40 -38.90
C THR A 679 4.00 16.75 -37.58
N PHE A 680 3.01 16.21 -36.89
CA PHE A 680 3.16 15.56 -35.60
C PHE A 680 2.57 14.16 -35.66
N LYS A 681 3.18 13.23 -34.94
CA LYS A 681 2.66 11.88 -34.74
C LYS A 681 1.91 11.80 -33.42
N VAL A 682 0.68 11.31 -33.47
CA VAL A 682 -0.18 11.12 -32.31
C VAL A 682 0.08 9.73 -31.72
N GLY A 683 0.46 9.67 -30.45
CA GLY A 683 0.60 8.45 -29.67
C GLY A 683 -0.57 8.28 -28.70
N CYS A 684 -1.17 7.10 -28.68
CA CYS A 684 -2.21 6.77 -27.71
C CYS A 684 -1.59 6.53 -26.33
N SER A 685 -1.98 7.32 -25.34
CA SER A 685 -1.77 7.00 -23.92
C SER A 685 -2.89 7.66 -23.11
N PHE A 686 -3.63 6.86 -22.34
CA PHE A 686 -4.63 7.37 -21.41
C PHE A 686 -3.94 8.00 -20.20
N PHE A 687 -4.09 9.31 -20.00
CA PHE A 687 -3.50 9.99 -18.84
C PHE A 687 -4.44 9.89 -17.63
N LEU A 688 -4.20 8.90 -16.77
CA LEU A 688 -4.74 8.85 -15.41
C LEU A 688 -3.79 9.62 -14.48
N SER A 689 -3.92 10.95 -14.40
CA SER A 689 -3.37 11.67 -13.25
C SER A 689 -4.46 11.74 -12.17
N GLY A 690 -4.20 11.09 -11.04
CA GLY A 690 -5.13 10.97 -9.90
C GLY A 690 -5.93 12.24 -9.64
N ASN A 691 -7.25 12.03 -9.51
CA ASN A 691 -8.35 12.98 -9.29
C ASN A 691 -8.98 13.66 -10.52
N THR A 692 -8.55 13.38 -11.75
CA THR A 692 -9.24 13.87 -12.96
C THR A 692 -9.31 12.80 -14.06
N TRP A 693 -10.52 12.39 -14.40
CA TRP A 693 -10.81 11.59 -15.59
C TRP A 693 -10.57 12.47 -16.82
N ALA A 694 -9.52 12.19 -17.59
CA ALA A 694 -9.12 13.07 -18.66
C ALA A 694 -8.60 12.33 -19.89
N TYR A 695 -9.30 12.48 -21.01
CA TYR A 695 -8.78 12.11 -22.34
C TYR A 695 -7.75 13.17 -22.74
N SER A 696 -6.47 12.79 -22.74
CA SER A 696 -5.37 13.63 -23.19
C SER A 696 -4.46 12.80 -24.08
N PHE A 697 -4.01 13.35 -25.21
CA PHE A 697 -3.20 12.62 -26.18
C PHE A 697 -1.75 13.07 -26.14
N LEU A 698 -0.83 12.11 -26.23
CA LEU A 698 0.60 12.39 -26.33
C LEU A 698 0.96 12.64 -27.79
N ILE A 699 1.65 13.73 -28.05
CA ILE A 699 2.07 14.10 -29.40
C ILE A 699 3.58 14.25 -29.45
N THR A 700 4.16 13.72 -30.52
CA THR A 700 5.59 13.77 -30.80
C THR A 700 5.83 14.44 -32.14
N TYR A 701 6.84 15.30 -32.18
CA TYR A 701 7.24 15.95 -33.42
C TYR A 701 8.13 15.01 -34.26
N SER A 702 7.83 14.93 -35.55
CA SER A 702 8.56 14.14 -36.55
C SER A 702 9.25 15.11 -37.50
N ASP A 703 10.59 15.07 -37.52
CA ASP A 703 11.41 15.78 -38.51
C ASP A 703 11.27 15.17 -39.90
#